data_AF-A0A7Y6Q089-F1
#
_entry.id   AF-A0A7Y6Q089-F1
#
_cell.length_a   1.000
_cell.length_b   1.000
_cell.length_c   1.000
_cell.angle_alpha   90.00
_cell.angle_beta   90.00
_cell.angle_gamma   90.00
#
_symmetry.space_group_name_H-M   'P 1'
#
loop_
_entity.id
_entity.type
_entity.pdbx_description
1 polymer ?
#
loop_
_entity_poly.entity_id
_entity_poly.type
_entity_poly.pdbx_seq_one_letter_code
_entity_poly.pdbx_strand_id
1 'polypeptide(L)'
;MTQRKFLSGLVVCGLFVVGCADTHDSVGEGSGGPDYGGSGSSGGAGGGDDGSGSGNGGGGGAGNVDNNAGGPDEGADTMPTYPTQHPRIYLPGNKTRLQAALAANTQAAVRFRDVVDRWVAGQSIYGFEVWNAALMGALTDDPKYCTKAVSAIDSAVAAEESAIAAGQQPNAAFNSYLHVGDVIGDVMLTYDWCFDRVSASQKTRWLRYANQAVWNVWHASQAKWGSTTMTWSGWSTNNASNNYYYSFLRATMLTGLAAHGEDAQADGWLTMFRDTKVLGQLVPTFDAQLRGGGSREGTAYGVSHRGLFHLYDLWEGSTGEKLQAKTKHGRQSMRSFMHQMMPTLDFFVPTGDQPRDHTAAFFDYQRAYLEELVSLYPTDSLASRAKAMLDASSLPRMARGEMLAYDFLYPMDNVTAQPLEGLDTNYYASGIGHTYSRSGWDRQATWVELIGGAYTESHAHQDQGSLMIYKGGWLAYDAVVNSRSGIIQETGSHNLVQIKSSTGSPIAQSVNTTSKTVALHEGHDWLYAAVDVTPAYKNNAAISKVQREMVFLKPDVVIVYDRVATAPGTKQTWLMSSPVQTTIAGATTTMSGAHTLRIQRLAPASATARVTNLSGVSDYTAGYRLEEEVNGGDVRHLHVLSIDGAAVTATAANDSTVTVQLANGKTVTVAFDHDNVGAELTYDGTPTTLTPTVDVLPE
;
A
#
# COMPACT_ATOMS: atom_id res chain seq x y z
N MET A 1 -30.31 2.44 35.94
CA MET A 1 -30.41 2.90 37.35
C MET A 1 -29.01 2.65 37.93
N THR A 2 -28.20 3.62 38.31
CA THR A 2 -28.45 4.68 39.31
C THR A 2 -27.59 5.91 39.00
N GLN A 3 -28.18 7.09 39.15
CA GLN A 3 -27.58 8.41 38.96
C GLN A 3 -26.57 8.78 40.06
N ARG A 4 -25.56 9.59 39.72
CA ARG A 4 -25.14 10.73 40.58
C ARG A 4 -24.83 11.95 39.70
N LYS A 5 -25.43 13.08 40.08
CA LYS A 5 -25.37 14.39 39.43
C LYS A 5 -24.39 15.32 40.16
N PHE A 6 -23.61 16.03 39.35
CA PHE A 6 -23.13 17.43 39.42
C PHE A 6 -22.43 17.99 40.67
N LEU A 7 -21.26 18.60 40.43
CA LEU A 7 -21.06 20.03 40.70
C LEU A 7 -20.18 20.67 39.62
N SER A 8 -20.60 21.85 39.16
CA SER A 8 -20.09 22.63 38.03
C SER A 8 -18.85 23.47 38.37
N GLY A 9 -17.98 23.74 37.39
CA GLY A 9 -16.92 24.75 37.51
C GLY A 9 -16.18 25.02 36.20
N LEU A 10 -16.40 26.24 35.67
CA LEU A 10 -15.66 26.96 34.62
C LEU A 10 -15.43 26.30 33.25
N VAL A 11 -16.18 26.81 32.26
CA VAL A 11 -15.93 26.64 30.82
C VAL A 11 -14.81 27.59 30.40
N VAL A 12 -13.65 27.04 30.07
CA VAL A 12 -12.65 27.68 29.21
C VAL A 12 -12.73 26.94 27.87
N CYS A 13 -13.26 27.62 26.85
CA CYS A 13 -13.27 27.13 25.48
C CYS A 13 -11.85 27.05 24.93
N GLY A 14 -11.19 25.90 25.13
CA GLY A 14 -10.03 25.49 24.35
C GLY A 14 -10.51 24.76 23.10
N LEU A 15 -10.56 25.47 21.97
CA LEU A 15 -10.60 24.83 20.65
C LEU A 15 -9.25 24.14 20.44
N PHE A 16 -9.16 22.86 20.79
CA PHE A 16 -8.11 22.00 20.27
C PHE A 16 -8.47 21.70 18.81
N VAL A 17 -7.74 22.35 17.90
CA VAL A 17 -7.53 21.81 16.56
C VAL A 17 -6.66 20.58 16.78
N VAL A 18 -7.30 19.42 16.94
CA VAL A 18 -6.63 18.14 16.92
C VAL A 18 -6.23 17.93 15.47
N GLY A 19 -4.96 18.17 15.16
CA GLY A 19 -4.34 17.61 13.97
C GLY A 19 -4.64 16.12 13.92
N CYS A 20 -5.07 15.65 12.76
CA CYS A 20 -5.48 14.28 12.47
C CYS A 20 -4.50 13.27 13.09
N ALA A 21 -4.86 12.77 14.26
CA ALA A 21 -4.21 11.64 14.88
C ALA A 21 -4.84 10.39 14.27
N ASP A 22 -4.08 9.73 13.39
CA ASP A 22 -3.95 8.28 13.51
C ASP A 22 -3.77 8.00 15.02
N THR A 23 -4.58 7.09 15.55
CA THR A 23 -4.73 6.79 16.98
C THR A 23 -3.44 6.91 17.78
N HIS A 24 -3.53 7.58 18.94
CA HIS A 24 -2.56 7.55 20.05
C HIS A 24 -1.55 6.38 20.01
N ASP A 25 -0.38 6.60 19.38
CA ASP A 25 0.83 5.85 19.68
C ASP A 25 1.46 6.44 20.94
N SER A 26 0.87 6.10 22.09
CA SER A 26 1.57 6.16 23.36
C SER A 26 2.12 4.77 23.68
N VAL A 27 3.18 4.37 22.99
CA VAL A 27 4.03 3.25 23.42
C VAL A 27 5.48 3.73 23.35
N GLY A 28 6.16 3.65 24.49
CA GLY A 28 7.41 4.35 24.74
C GLY A 28 8.53 4.02 23.76
N GLU A 29 9.37 5.02 23.53
CA GLU A 29 10.73 4.86 23.02
C GLU A 29 11.42 3.73 23.79
N GLY A 30 11.51 2.55 23.18
CA GLY A 30 11.90 1.35 23.90
C GLY A 30 11.99 0.07 23.07
N SER A 31 12.18 0.15 21.75
CA SER A 31 12.67 -0.97 20.95
C SER A 31 13.29 -0.44 19.67
N GLY A 32 14.62 -0.53 19.58
CA GLY A 32 15.38 -0.09 18.42
C GLY A 32 14.94 -0.82 17.16
N GLY A 33 14.26 -0.11 16.27
CA GLY A 33 14.22 -0.46 14.85
C GLY A 33 15.62 -0.34 14.25
N PRO A 34 15.96 -1.14 13.23
CA PRO A 34 17.29 -1.11 12.63
C PRO A 34 17.61 0.29 12.10
N ASP A 35 18.82 0.73 12.45
CA ASP A 35 19.38 2.04 12.17
C ASP A 35 19.33 2.36 10.66
N TYR A 36 18.44 3.27 10.26
CA TYR A 36 18.38 3.84 8.90
C TYR A 36 19.47 4.91 8.70
N GLY A 37 20.69 4.61 9.16
CA GLY A 37 21.85 5.48 9.10
C GLY A 37 22.71 5.21 7.87
N GLY A 38 22.40 5.87 6.75
CA GLY A 38 23.33 5.98 5.62
C GLY A 38 24.53 6.83 6.00
N SER A 39 25.69 6.20 6.18
CA SER A 39 26.96 6.86 6.43
C SER A 39 27.32 7.82 5.29
N GLY A 40 27.30 9.12 5.57
CA GLY A 40 28.01 10.10 4.77
C GLY A 40 29.52 9.91 4.93
N SER A 41 30.26 9.87 3.81
CA SER A 41 31.69 10.14 3.82
C SER A 41 32.01 11.21 2.79
N SER A 42 32.61 12.27 3.32
CA SER A 42 33.17 13.44 2.68
C SER A 42 34.16 13.14 1.55
N GLY A 43 34.21 14.08 0.60
CA GLY A 43 35.13 14.07 -0.53
C GLY A 43 36.61 14.21 -0.18
N GLY A 44 37.43 13.75 -1.12
CA GLY A 44 38.85 14.03 -1.22
C GLY A 44 39.24 14.01 -2.70
N ALA A 45 39.72 15.15 -3.18
CA ALA A 45 40.23 15.34 -4.54
C ALA A 45 41.61 14.67 -4.71
N GLY A 46 41.89 14.18 -5.92
CA GLY A 46 43.22 13.74 -6.34
C GLY A 46 43.18 13.09 -7.73
N GLY A 47 43.69 13.80 -8.74
CA GLY A 47 43.69 13.36 -10.13
C GLY A 47 44.78 12.34 -10.49
N GLY A 48 44.72 11.86 -11.74
CA GLY A 48 45.75 11.04 -12.36
C GLY A 48 45.25 10.26 -13.57
N ASP A 49 45.84 10.59 -14.72
CA ASP A 49 45.58 10.18 -16.10
C ASP A 49 45.71 8.68 -16.46
N ASP A 50 45.12 8.39 -17.64
CA ASP A 50 45.50 7.46 -18.72
C ASP A 50 45.49 5.93 -18.55
N GLY A 51 44.86 5.26 -19.55
CA GLY A 51 45.25 3.90 -19.92
C GLY A 51 44.18 3.03 -20.59
N SER A 52 44.09 3.13 -21.91
CA SER A 52 43.37 2.26 -22.86
C SER A 52 43.48 0.74 -22.65
N GLY A 53 42.44 -0.02 -23.02
CA GLY A 53 42.56 -1.45 -23.31
C GLY A 53 41.23 -2.15 -23.63
N SER A 54 41.06 -2.58 -24.88
CA SER A 54 39.90 -3.27 -25.43
C SER A 54 39.74 -4.72 -24.92
N GLY A 55 38.51 -5.25 -24.98
CA GLY A 55 38.25 -6.67 -24.74
C GLY A 55 36.77 -7.04 -24.77
N ASN A 56 36.30 -7.45 -25.95
CA ASN A 56 34.95 -7.85 -26.30
C ASN A 56 34.49 -9.16 -25.60
N GLY A 57 33.20 -9.30 -25.30
CA GLY A 57 32.60 -10.57 -24.84
C GLY A 57 31.14 -10.43 -24.40
N GLY A 58 30.21 -10.60 -25.35
CA GLY A 58 28.77 -10.40 -25.16
C GLY A 58 28.03 -11.51 -24.40
N GLY A 59 26.82 -11.17 -23.99
CA GLY A 59 25.80 -12.05 -23.42
C GLY A 59 24.56 -11.22 -23.09
N GLY A 60 23.62 -11.14 -24.02
CA GLY A 60 22.49 -10.21 -23.99
C GLY A 60 21.53 -10.45 -22.83
N GLY A 61 21.25 -9.39 -22.07
CA GLY A 61 20.09 -9.32 -21.19
C GLY A 61 18.84 -9.13 -22.02
N ALA A 62 17.91 -10.08 -21.91
CA ALA A 62 16.57 -9.95 -22.44
C ALA A 62 15.89 -8.74 -21.78
N GLY A 63 15.67 -7.69 -22.56
CA GLY A 63 14.81 -6.58 -22.18
C GLY A 63 13.40 -7.11 -22.03
N ASN A 64 12.85 -6.97 -20.83
CA ASN A 64 11.44 -7.21 -20.54
C ASN A 64 10.61 -6.13 -21.24
N VAL A 65 10.06 -6.45 -22.41
CA VAL A 65 9.21 -5.53 -23.17
C VAL A 65 7.79 -5.74 -22.69
N ASP A 66 7.31 -4.84 -21.81
CA ASP A 66 5.90 -4.71 -21.43
C ASP A 66 5.10 -4.31 -22.68
N ASN A 67 4.72 -5.29 -23.49
CA ASN A 67 3.78 -5.13 -24.60
C ASN A 67 2.34 -5.14 -24.07
N ASN A 68 2.02 -4.17 -23.23
CA ASN A 68 0.64 -3.79 -23.00
C ASN A 68 0.53 -2.28 -23.24
N ALA A 69 0.57 -1.94 -24.52
CA ALA A 69 0.41 -0.58 -25.02
C ALA A 69 -1.06 -0.19 -24.91
N GLY A 70 -1.47 0.30 -23.73
CA GLY A 70 -2.45 1.38 -23.70
C GLY A 70 -1.94 2.50 -24.63
N GLY A 71 -2.82 3.06 -25.44
CA GLY A 71 -2.47 4.08 -26.43
C GLY A 71 -1.73 5.28 -25.82
N PRO A 72 -1.21 6.21 -26.64
CA PRO A 72 -0.59 7.43 -26.12
C PRO A 72 -1.58 8.13 -25.19
N ASP A 73 -1.18 8.35 -23.93
CA ASP A 73 -2.02 9.02 -22.94
C ASP A 73 -2.31 10.45 -23.43
N GLU A 74 -3.53 10.69 -23.90
CA GLU A 74 -3.96 11.98 -24.43
C GLU A 74 -3.79 13.09 -23.36
N GLY A 75 -2.90 14.04 -23.65
CA GLY A 75 -2.60 15.17 -22.76
C GLY A 75 -1.29 15.06 -21.98
N ALA A 76 -0.49 14.01 -22.20
CA ALA A 76 0.84 13.90 -21.59
C ALA A 76 1.78 15.08 -21.93
N ASP A 77 1.58 15.78 -23.06
CA ASP A 77 2.42 16.92 -23.45
C ASP A 77 1.85 18.30 -23.06
N THR A 78 0.69 18.34 -22.40
CA THR A 78 0.10 19.61 -21.93
C THR A 78 0.96 20.23 -20.84
N MET A 79 1.42 21.46 -21.06
CA MET A 79 2.13 22.23 -20.05
C MET A 79 1.14 22.94 -19.11
N PRO A 80 1.49 23.14 -17.82
CA PRO A 80 0.59 23.76 -16.87
C PRO A 80 0.35 25.23 -17.20
N THR A 81 -0.91 25.67 -17.11
CA THR A 81 -1.31 27.08 -17.17
C THR A 81 -1.85 27.51 -15.82
N TYR A 82 -1.22 28.49 -15.17
CA TYR A 82 -1.62 28.92 -13.83
C TYR A 82 -2.67 30.05 -13.89
N PRO A 83 -3.86 29.87 -13.29
CA PRO A 83 -4.86 30.94 -13.23
C PRO A 83 -4.40 32.10 -12.33
N THR A 84 -4.78 33.32 -12.71
CA THR A 84 -4.42 34.55 -11.99
C THR A 84 -5.49 35.03 -11.01
N GLN A 85 -6.66 34.39 -11.00
CA GLN A 85 -7.78 34.76 -10.15
C GLN A 85 -8.20 33.60 -9.25
N HIS A 86 -8.54 33.93 -8.01
CA HIS A 86 -9.14 33.00 -7.06
C HIS A 86 -10.65 32.80 -7.33
N PRO A 87 -11.21 31.60 -7.06
CA PRO A 87 -10.51 30.37 -6.73
C PRO A 87 -9.78 29.79 -7.95
N ARG A 88 -8.54 29.36 -7.77
CA ARG A 88 -7.70 28.80 -8.84
C ARG A 88 -7.33 27.34 -8.63
N ILE A 89 -7.52 26.82 -7.42
CA ILE A 89 -7.24 25.42 -7.14
C ILE A 89 -8.50 24.62 -7.43
N TYR A 90 -8.42 23.70 -8.39
CA TYR A 90 -9.41 22.68 -8.76
C TYR A 90 -10.74 23.18 -9.36
N LEU A 91 -11.31 24.23 -8.78
CA LEU A 91 -12.60 24.81 -9.14
C LEU A 91 -12.65 25.41 -10.55
N PRO A 92 -11.58 25.96 -11.16
CA PRO A 92 -11.63 26.39 -12.56
C PRO A 92 -12.10 25.29 -13.51
N GLY A 93 -11.65 24.04 -13.31
CA GLY A 93 -12.09 22.89 -14.09
C GLY A 93 -13.40 22.25 -13.61
N ASN A 94 -13.72 22.33 -12.31
CA ASN A 94 -14.75 21.48 -11.70
C ASN A 94 -15.96 22.19 -11.10
N LYS A 95 -15.96 23.52 -10.96
CA LYS A 95 -17.03 24.27 -10.27
C LYS A 95 -18.41 23.98 -10.85
N THR A 96 -18.55 24.05 -12.17
CA THR A 96 -19.84 23.85 -12.86
C THR A 96 -20.46 22.50 -12.55
N ARG A 97 -19.69 21.41 -12.61
CA ARG A 97 -20.25 20.06 -12.36
C ARG A 97 -20.65 19.87 -10.89
N LEU A 98 -19.86 20.43 -9.96
CA LEU A 98 -20.12 20.30 -8.52
C LEU A 98 -21.34 21.12 -8.11
N GLN A 99 -21.51 22.32 -8.67
CA GLN A 99 -22.72 23.13 -8.50
C GLN A 99 -23.96 22.43 -9.08
N ALA A 100 -23.82 21.80 -10.26
CA ALA A 100 -24.90 21.01 -10.84
C ALA A 100 -25.30 19.83 -9.93
N ALA A 101 -24.34 19.13 -9.34
CA ALA A 101 -24.60 18.03 -8.40
C ALA A 101 -25.33 18.52 -7.12
N LEU A 102 -24.94 19.67 -6.57
CA LEU A 102 -25.64 20.30 -5.45
C LEU A 102 -27.07 20.71 -5.81
N ALA A 103 -27.26 21.35 -6.96
CA ALA A 103 -28.58 21.78 -7.45
C ALA A 103 -29.51 20.58 -7.72
N ALA A 104 -28.96 19.49 -8.24
CA ALA A 104 -29.68 18.24 -8.48
C ALA A 104 -29.97 17.43 -7.21
N ASN A 105 -29.40 17.83 -6.06
CA ASN A 105 -29.44 17.07 -4.80
C ASN A 105 -29.06 15.59 -5.01
N THR A 106 -27.94 15.34 -5.70
CA THR A 106 -27.39 13.98 -5.76
C THR A 106 -27.14 13.45 -4.35
N GLN A 107 -27.22 12.13 -4.16
CA GLN A 107 -27.09 11.55 -2.81
C GLN A 107 -25.75 11.92 -2.16
N ALA A 108 -24.66 11.90 -2.92
CA ALA A 108 -23.34 12.31 -2.44
C ALA A 108 -23.32 13.79 -2.01
N ALA A 109 -23.88 14.69 -2.84
CA ALA A 109 -23.93 16.11 -2.53
C ALA A 109 -24.76 16.43 -1.28
N VAL A 110 -25.90 15.76 -1.09
CA VAL A 110 -26.72 15.91 0.13
C VAL A 110 -25.94 15.47 1.37
N ARG A 111 -25.32 14.29 1.32
CA ARG A 111 -24.56 13.74 2.46
C ARG A 111 -23.36 14.60 2.82
N PHE A 112 -22.63 15.09 1.82
CA PHE A 112 -21.53 16.02 2.01
C PHE A 112 -22.01 17.35 2.61
N ARG A 113 -23.06 17.95 2.07
CA ARG A 113 -23.64 19.18 2.63
C ARG A 113 -24.10 19.00 4.08
N ASP A 114 -24.76 17.89 4.39
CA ASP A 114 -25.26 17.60 5.75
C ASP A 114 -24.12 17.47 6.78
N VAL A 115 -22.97 16.88 6.43
CA VAL A 115 -21.82 16.83 7.34
C VAL A 115 -21.18 18.20 7.52
N VAL A 116 -21.07 18.99 6.46
CA VAL A 116 -20.54 20.37 6.53
C VAL A 116 -21.47 21.27 7.36
N ASP A 117 -22.79 21.21 7.16
CA ASP A 117 -23.76 22.01 7.89
C ASP A 117 -23.74 21.70 9.40
N ARG A 118 -23.60 20.42 9.77
CA ARG A 118 -23.44 20.01 11.17
C ARG A 118 -22.18 20.60 11.80
N TRP A 119 -21.05 20.57 11.10
CA TRP A 119 -19.80 21.17 11.59
C TRP A 119 -19.91 22.70 11.69
N VAL A 120 -20.51 23.36 10.70
CA VAL A 120 -20.78 24.81 10.74
C VAL A 120 -21.68 25.18 11.93
N ALA A 121 -22.66 24.33 12.25
CA ALA A 121 -23.53 24.47 13.43
C ALA A 121 -22.81 24.18 14.77
N GLY A 122 -21.52 23.81 14.75
CA GLY A 122 -20.70 23.62 15.94
C GLY A 122 -20.60 22.17 16.42
N GLN A 123 -21.09 21.19 15.65
CA GLN A 123 -20.88 19.78 15.98
C GLN A 123 -19.41 19.39 15.79
N SER A 124 -18.85 18.66 16.76
CA SER A 124 -17.56 17.99 16.59
C SER A 124 -17.73 16.78 15.68
N ILE A 125 -16.97 16.76 14.58
CA ILE A 125 -16.94 15.67 13.61
C ILE A 125 -15.50 15.18 13.57
N TYR A 126 -15.32 13.90 13.86
CA TYR A 126 -14.00 13.25 13.86
C TYR A 126 -13.34 13.43 12.50
N GLY A 127 -12.06 13.82 12.46
CA GLY A 127 -11.28 13.96 11.23
C GLY A 127 -11.80 15.02 10.25
N PHE A 128 -12.67 15.94 10.66
CA PHE A 128 -13.21 16.94 9.74
C PHE A 128 -12.16 18.00 9.39
N GLU A 129 -11.82 18.06 8.11
CA GLU A 129 -10.91 19.07 7.54
C GLU A 129 -11.67 20.34 7.15
N VAL A 130 -11.11 21.51 7.44
CA VAL A 130 -11.78 22.80 7.29
C VAL A 130 -12.02 23.14 5.82
N TRP A 131 -11.19 22.64 4.91
CA TRP A 131 -11.39 22.84 3.47
C TRP A 131 -12.76 22.33 2.99
N ASN A 132 -13.38 21.36 3.66
CA ASN A 132 -14.73 20.88 3.34
C ASN A 132 -15.77 22.03 3.40
N ALA A 133 -15.67 22.89 4.42
CA ALA A 133 -16.52 24.06 4.55
C ALA A 133 -16.13 25.14 3.53
N ALA A 134 -14.84 25.34 3.27
CA ALA A 134 -14.38 26.29 2.24
C ALA A 134 -14.91 25.91 0.84
N LEU A 135 -14.88 24.62 0.49
CA LEU A 135 -15.42 24.09 -0.75
C LEU A 135 -16.91 24.41 -0.88
N MET A 136 -17.70 24.09 0.16
CA MET A 136 -19.13 24.37 0.17
C MET A 136 -19.42 25.87 0.00
N GLY A 137 -18.62 26.73 0.64
CA GLY A 137 -18.71 28.19 0.48
C GLY A 137 -18.48 28.65 -0.95
N ALA A 138 -17.43 28.16 -1.61
CA ALA A 138 -17.11 28.50 -2.99
C ALA A 138 -18.13 27.98 -4.02
N LEU A 139 -18.92 26.97 -3.65
CA LEU A 139 -19.95 26.38 -4.52
C LEU A 139 -21.35 26.98 -4.31
N THR A 140 -21.69 27.49 -3.13
CA THR A 140 -23.08 27.84 -2.76
C THR A 140 -23.35 29.33 -2.55
N ASP A 141 -22.31 30.17 -2.58
CA ASP A 141 -22.36 31.60 -2.23
C ASP A 141 -22.95 31.91 -0.83
N ASP A 142 -23.27 30.90 -0.01
CA ASP A 142 -23.75 31.07 1.36
C ASP A 142 -22.56 31.48 2.25
N PRO A 143 -22.57 32.72 2.79
CA PRO A 143 -21.43 33.27 3.48
C PRO A 143 -21.10 32.54 4.79
N LYS A 144 -22.03 31.75 5.35
CA LYS A 144 -21.80 31.04 6.63
C LYS A 144 -20.62 30.08 6.55
N TYR A 145 -20.44 29.42 5.39
CA TYR A 145 -19.42 28.40 5.19
C TYR A 145 -18.02 29.04 5.23
N CYS A 146 -17.76 30.02 4.37
CA CYS A 146 -16.49 30.72 4.36
C CYS A 146 -16.23 31.52 5.66
N THR A 147 -17.27 32.10 6.27
CA THR A 147 -17.10 32.79 7.56
C THR A 147 -16.60 31.84 8.64
N LYS A 148 -17.18 30.64 8.73
CA LYS A 148 -16.76 29.62 9.69
C LYS A 148 -15.38 29.06 9.36
N ALA A 149 -15.11 28.72 8.10
CA ALA A 149 -13.84 28.19 7.66
C ALA A 149 -12.68 29.16 7.93
N VAL A 150 -12.82 30.42 7.53
CA VAL A 150 -11.81 31.47 7.77
C VAL A 150 -11.57 31.69 9.26
N SER A 151 -12.65 31.71 10.08
CA SER A 151 -12.51 31.85 11.53
C SER A 151 -11.77 30.65 12.16
N ALA A 152 -12.00 29.44 11.68
CA ALA A 152 -11.34 28.24 12.20
C ALA A 152 -9.84 28.23 11.83
N ILE A 153 -9.51 28.49 10.56
CA ILE A 153 -8.12 28.57 10.10
C ILE A 153 -7.36 29.71 10.78
N ASP A 154 -7.95 30.90 10.91
CA ASP A 154 -7.25 32.02 11.56
C ASP A 154 -6.94 31.71 13.03
N SER A 155 -7.87 31.05 13.74
CA SER A 155 -7.62 30.59 15.10
C SER A 155 -6.52 29.53 15.17
N ALA A 156 -6.50 28.58 14.23
CA ALA A 156 -5.46 27.57 14.14
C ALA A 156 -4.08 28.21 13.91
N VAL A 157 -3.96 29.04 12.87
CA VAL A 157 -2.70 29.73 12.53
C VAL A 157 -2.25 30.65 13.68
N ALA A 158 -3.16 31.34 14.37
CA ALA A 158 -2.81 32.15 15.55
C ALA A 158 -2.23 31.31 16.71
N ALA A 159 -2.75 30.10 16.92
CA ALA A 159 -2.21 29.18 17.92
C ALA A 159 -0.81 28.69 17.53
N GLU A 160 -0.62 28.34 16.26
CA GLU A 160 0.68 27.92 15.71
C GLU A 160 1.71 29.06 15.82
N GLU A 161 1.35 30.28 15.44
CA GLU A 161 2.21 31.46 15.60
C GLU A 161 2.58 31.72 17.07
N SER A 162 1.64 31.49 18.00
CA SER A 162 1.89 31.62 19.43
C SER A 162 2.87 30.54 19.94
N ALA A 163 2.72 29.29 19.49
CA ALA A 163 3.64 28.20 19.79
C ALA A 163 5.04 28.50 19.24
N ILE A 164 5.13 28.94 17.98
CA ILE A 164 6.39 29.35 17.33
C ILE A 164 7.06 30.48 18.10
N ALA A 165 6.30 31.51 18.51
CA ALA A 165 6.82 32.63 19.30
C ALA A 165 7.31 32.19 20.69
N ALA A 166 6.71 31.14 21.26
CA ALA A 166 7.15 30.50 22.50
C ALA A 166 8.33 29.53 22.29
N GLY A 167 8.84 29.38 21.06
CA GLY A 167 9.91 28.44 20.74
C GLY A 167 9.48 26.97 20.81
N GLN A 168 8.18 26.69 20.67
CA GLN A 168 7.60 25.35 20.66
C GLN A 168 7.43 24.83 19.23
N GLN A 169 7.42 23.50 19.09
CA GLN A 169 7.21 22.84 17.81
C GLN A 169 5.75 23.01 17.37
N PRO A 170 5.49 23.59 16.19
CA PRO A 170 4.13 23.69 15.65
C PRO A 170 3.61 22.32 15.20
N ASN A 171 2.28 22.20 15.09
CA ASN A 171 1.61 20.97 14.69
C ASN A 171 2.02 20.52 13.28
N ALA A 172 2.28 21.45 12.36
CA ALA A 172 2.78 21.13 11.02
C ALA A 172 4.11 20.34 11.01
N ALA A 173 4.90 20.42 12.09
CA ALA A 173 6.16 19.70 12.24
C ALA A 173 6.02 18.39 13.02
N PHE A 174 4.83 18.07 13.55
CA PHE A 174 4.59 16.85 14.31
C PHE A 174 4.88 15.59 13.48
N ASN A 175 5.37 14.55 14.15
CA ASN A 175 5.73 13.26 13.56
C ASN A 175 6.52 13.43 12.25
N SER A 176 7.68 14.10 12.31
CA SER A 176 8.52 14.35 11.14
C SER A 176 7.78 14.93 9.92
N TYR A 177 6.87 15.88 10.17
CA TYR A 177 6.04 16.54 9.16
C TYR A 177 5.04 15.61 8.43
N LEU A 178 4.74 14.41 8.95
CA LEU A 178 3.80 13.46 8.32
C LEU A 178 2.47 14.11 7.89
N HIS A 179 1.96 15.04 8.69
CA HIS A 179 0.65 15.66 8.47
C HIS A 179 0.73 17.08 7.89
N VAL A 180 1.91 17.52 7.41
CA VAL A 180 2.09 18.87 6.87
C VAL A 180 1.17 19.16 5.69
N GLY A 181 0.89 18.16 4.85
CA GLY A 181 -0.02 18.26 3.72
C GLY A 181 -1.46 18.52 4.12
N ASP A 182 -1.91 17.92 5.21
CA ASP A 182 -3.26 18.12 5.75
C ASP A 182 -3.35 19.52 6.39
N VAL A 183 -2.40 19.84 7.27
CA VAL A 183 -2.37 21.13 7.99
C VAL A 183 -2.25 22.32 7.03
N ILE A 184 -1.26 22.29 6.13
CA ILE A 184 -1.05 23.40 5.17
C ILE A 184 -2.10 23.37 4.06
N GLY A 185 -2.56 22.19 3.65
CA GLY A 185 -3.63 22.06 2.67
C GLY A 185 -4.92 22.72 3.12
N ASP A 186 -5.31 22.53 4.39
CA ASP A 186 -6.48 23.17 4.99
C ASP A 186 -6.39 24.71 4.95
N VAL A 187 -5.21 25.25 5.27
CA VAL A 187 -4.96 26.70 5.23
C VAL A 187 -5.03 27.22 3.80
N MET A 188 -4.35 26.56 2.85
CA MET A 188 -4.21 27.05 1.47
C MET A 188 -5.46 26.85 0.61
N LEU A 189 -6.23 25.78 0.82
CA LEU A 189 -7.54 25.62 0.17
C LEU A 189 -8.56 26.63 0.72
N THR A 190 -8.53 26.90 2.04
CA THR A 190 -9.38 27.97 2.62
C THR A 190 -8.95 29.35 2.13
N TYR A 191 -7.64 29.61 1.99
CA TYR A 191 -7.10 30.82 1.39
C TYR A 191 -7.64 31.02 -0.03
N ASP A 192 -7.59 29.97 -0.86
CA ASP A 192 -7.99 30.03 -2.27
C ASP A 192 -9.50 30.18 -2.45
N TRP A 193 -10.28 29.32 -1.80
CA TRP A 193 -11.72 29.21 -2.02
C TRP A 193 -12.54 30.26 -1.29
N CYS A 194 -12.03 30.81 -0.19
CA CYS A 194 -12.66 31.89 0.57
C CYS A 194 -11.88 33.21 0.46
N PHE A 195 -11.08 33.39 -0.59
CA PHE A 195 -10.12 34.49 -0.76
C PHE A 195 -10.67 35.89 -0.45
N ASP A 196 -11.91 36.18 -0.87
CA ASP A 196 -12.55 37.48 -0.64
C ASP A 196 -12.96 37.72 0.82
N ARG A 197 -13.03 36.65 1.62
CA ARG A 197 -13.34 36.69 3.07
C ARG A 197 -12.08 36.68 3.93
N VAL A 198 -10.94 36.28 3.39
CA VAL A 198 -9.66 36.35 4.09
C VAL A 198 -9.17 37.80 4.05
N SER A 199 -8.99 38.42 5.22
CA SER A 199 -8.47 39.78 5.32
C SER A 199 -7.01 39.87 4.87
N ALA A 200 -6.55 41.05 4.46
CA ALA A 200 -5.17 41.25 4.04
C ALA A 200 -4.13 40.81 5.10
N SER A 201 -4.40 41.07 6.39
CA SER A 201 -3.55 40.61 7.48
C SER A 201 -3.54 39.10 7.66
N GLN A 202 -4.68 38.44 7.47
CA GLN A 202 -4.76 36.97 7.51
C GLN A 202 -3.97 36.38 6.34
N LYS A 203 -4.13 36.93 5.12
CA LYS A 203 -3.39 36.50 3.93
C LYS A 203 -1.87 36.50 4.18
N THR A 204 -1.33 37.61 4.68
CA THR A 204 0.11 37.71 5.00
C THR A 204 0.55 36.69 6.06
N ARG A 205 -0.22 36.52 7.13
CA ARG A 205 0.12 35.58 8.22
C ARG A 205 0.11 34.13 7.77
N TRP A 206 -0.95 33.74 7.05
CA TRP A 206 -1.15 32.37 6.57
C TRP A 206 -0.09 31.98 5.54
N LEU A 207 0.23 32.87 4.59
CA LEU A 207 1.31 32.65 3.62
C LEU A 207 2.67 32.51 4.29
N ARG A 208 2.98 33.35 5.29
CA ARG A 208 4.24 33.23 6.06
C ARG A 208 4.34 31.87 6.77
N TYR A 209 3.25 31.42 7.40
CA TYR A 209 3.22 30.12 8.08
C TYR A 209 3.41 28.97 7.09
N ALA A 210 2.66 28.96 5.98
CA ALA A 210 2.75 27.94 4.94
C ALA A 210 4.15 27.89 4.30
N ASN A 211 4.70 29.04 3.93
CA ASN A 211 6.05 29.15 3.40
C ASN A 211 7.10 28.61 4.37
N GLN A 212 7.01 28.93 5.67
CA GLN A 212 7.96 28.42 6.67
C GLN A 212 7.84 26.91 6.85
N ALA A 213 6.62 26.36 6.84
CA ALA A 213 6.39 24.92 6.90
C ALA A 213 7.02 24.19 5.71
N VAL A 214 6.70 24.61 4.48
CA VAL A 214 7.21 24.01 3.24
C VAL A 214 8.73 24.16 3.16
N TRP A 215 9.27 25.31 3.51
CA TRP A 215 10.72 25.51 3.52
C TRP A 215 11.42 24.55 4.50
N ASN A 216 10.88 24.38 5.72
CA ASN A 216 11.45 23.47 6.72
C ASN A 216 11.39 22.00 6.31
N VAL A 217 10.38 21.58 5.54
CA VAL A 217 10.31 20.22 4.98
C VAL A 217 11.50 19.98 4.05
N TRP A 218 11.77 20.91 3.13
CA TRP A 218 12.83 20.73 2.13
C TRP A 218 14.25 21.13 2.60
N HIS A 219 14.36 21.78 3.77
CA HIS A 219 15.62 22.23 4.36
C HIS A 219 15.79 21.71 5.79
N ALA A 220 15.62 20.39 5.97
CA ALA A 220 15.55 19.73 7.28
C ALA A 220 16.70 20.06 8.24
N SER A 221 17.94 20.15 7.75
CA SER A 221 19.13 20.49 8.55
C SER A 221 19.26 21.98 8.88
N GLN A 222 18.42 22.83 8.29
CA GLN A 222 18.39 24.28 8.52
C GLN A 222 17.03 24.72 9.10
N ALA A 223 16.13 23.77 9.35
CA ALA A 223 14.75 24.04 9.72
C ALA A 223 14.66 24.90 10.98
N LYS A 224 13.83 25.93 10.90
CA LYS A 224 13.61 26.92 11.95
C LYS A 224 12.15 27.28 12.04
N TRP A 225 11.67 27.44 13.26
CA TRP A 225 10.37 28.01 13.57
C TRP A 225 10.58 29.31 14.33
N GLY A 226 10.22 30.44 13.70
CA GLY A 226 10.60 31.75 14.19
C GLY A 226 12.13 31.88 14.30
N SER A 227 12.63 32.19 15.49
CA SER A 227 14.07 32.24 15.78
C SER A 227 14.66 30.90 16.24
N THR A 228 13.83 29.88 16.49
CA THR A 228 14.25 28.63 17.12
C THR A 228 14.64 27.60 16.06
N THR A 229 15.87 27.09 16.14
CA THR A 229 16.34 25.98 15.32
C THR A 229 15.68 24.68 15.77
N MET A 230 15.03 24.00 14.83
CA MET A 230 14.33 22.72 15.04
C MET A 230 14.62 21.81 13.85
N THR A 231 15.88 21.38 13.74
CA THR A 231 16.29 20.46 12.68
C THR A 231 15.62 19.11 12.83
N TRP A 232 15.41 18.42 11.71
CA TRP A 232 14.90 17.05 11.70
C TRP A 232 15.66 16.22 10.67
N SER A 233 15.41 14.91 10.62
CA SER A 233 16.22 14.00 9.80
C SER A 233 16.03 14.17 8.30
N GLY A 234 14.88 14.69 7.85
CA GLY A 234 14.55 14.78 6.42
C GLY A 234 14.36 13.42 5.73
N TRP A 235 14.19 12.34 6.50
CA TRP A 235 14.42 10.96 6.06
C TRP A 235 13.55 10.48 4.90
N SER A 236 12.35 11.04 4.69
CA SER A 236 11.49 10.72 3.54
C SER A 236 11.50 11.78 2.42
N THR A 237 12.26 12.88 2.55
CA THR A 237 12.24 13.96 1.54
C THR A 237 12.77 13.54 0.18
N ASN A 238 13.49 12.42 0.10
CA ASN A 238 14.01 11.84 -1.13
C ASN A 238 13.57 10.37 -1.34
N ASN A 239 12.47 9.94 -0.72
CA ASN A 239 11.92 8.60 -0.91
C ASN A 239 10.48 8.69 -1.45
N ALA A 240 10.33 8.58 -2.77
CA ALA A 240 9.03 8.70 -3.42
C ALA A 240 8.09 7.51 -3.14
N SER A 241 8.61 6.38 -2.63
CA SER A 241 7.81 5.19 -2.30
C SER A 241 7.19 5.26 -0.90
N ASN A 242 7.61 6.22 -0.07
CA ASN A 242 7.21 6.33 1.33
C ASN A 242 5.98 7.24 1.50
N ASN A 243 5.09 6.85 2.41
CA ASN A 243 3.82 7.52 2.68
C ASN A 243 3.95 9.00 3.08
N TYR A 244 5.05 9.42 3.71
CA TYR A 244 5.28 10.82 4.10
C TYR A 244 5.44 11.73 2.88
N TYR A 245 6.00 11.19 1.79
CA TYR A 245 6.35 11.96 0.59
C TYR A 245 5.13 12.68 0.01
N TYR A 246 3.96 12.04 -0.01
CA TYR A 246 2.74 12.61 -0.60
C TYR A 246 2.19 13.78 0.22
N SER A 247 2.37 13.76 1.54
CA SER A 247 2.03 14.88 2.42
C SER A 247 2.94 16.09 2.16
N PHE A 248 4.24 15.86 1.97
CA PHE A 248 5.20 16.91 1.60
C PHE A 248 4.86 17.54 0.25
N LEU A 249 4.50 16.71 -0.73
CA LEU A 249 4.04 17.17 -2.04
C LEU A 249 2.76 18.01 -1.93
N ARG A 250 1.78 17.57 -1.14
CA ARG A 250 0.51 18.30 -0.95
C ARG A 250 0.72 19.70 -0.41
N ALA A 251 1.50 19.85 0.67
CA ALA A 251 1.82 21.15 1.24
C ALA A 251 2.53 22.07 0.22
N THR A 252 3.48 21.51 -0.54
CA THR A 252 4.27 22.24 -1.53
C THR A 252 3.42 22.71 -2.71
N MET A 253 2.61 21.81 -3.28
CA MET A 253 1.72 22.11 -4.41
C MET A 253 0.71 23.18 -4.05
N LEU A 254 0.00 23.00 -2.93
CA LEU A 254 -1.10 23.90 -2.54
C LEU A 254 -0.58 25.28 -2.15
N THR A 255 0.57 25.37 -1.47
CA THR A 255 1.21 26.66 -1.18
C THR A 255 1.62 27.38 -2.46
N GLY A 256 2.26 26.67 -3.41
CA GLY A 256 2.65 27.23 -4.69
C GLY A 256 1.46 27.73 -5.53
N LEU A 257 0.41 26.91 -5.66
CA LEU A 257 -0.78 27.28 -6.45
C LEU A 257 -1.56 28.42 -5.81
N ALA A 258 -1.81 28.38 -4.50
CA ALA A 258 -2.58 29.42 -3.81
C ALA A 258 -1.89 30.78 -3.84
N ALA A 259 -0.56 30.81 -3.80
CA ALA A 259 0.23 32.03 -3.69
C ALA A 259 0.82 32.52 -5.04
N HIS A 260 0.54 31.84 -6.15
CA HIS A 260 1.15 32.17 -7.45
C HIS A 260 0.85 33.62 -7.88
N GLY A 261 1.89 34.38 -8.22
CA GLY A 261 1.76 35.81 -8.53
C GLY A 261 1.47 36.73 -7.35
N GLU A 262 1.37 36.21 -6.12
CA GLU A 262 1.11 36.96 -4.88
C GLU A 262 2.30 36.90 -3.89
N ASP A 263 3.04 35.80 -3.88
CA ASP A 263 4.22 35.59 -3.04
C ASP A 263 5.46 35.24 -3.88
N ALA A 264 6.60 35.81 -3.53
CA ALA A 264 7.84 35.64 -4.29
C ALA A 264 8.40 34.20 -4.25
N GLN A 265 7.98 33.36 -3.29
CA GLN A 265 8.41 31.96 -3.19
C GLN A 265 7.52 30.99 -3.96
N ALA A 266 6.33 31.43 -4.40
CA ALA A 266 5.32 30.56 -4.98
C ALA A 266 5.84 29.77 -6.21
N ASP A 267 6.53 30.45 -7.12
CA ASP A 267 7.10 29.82 -8.33
C ASP A 267 8.20 28.79 -7.98
N GLY A 268 8.95 29.04 -6.91
CA GLY A 268 9.91 28.08 -6.36
C GLY A 268 9.23 26.82 -5.84
N TRP A 269 8.07 26.94 -5.19
CA TRP A 269 7.30 25.78 -4.74
C TRP A 269 6.64 25.01 -5.87
N LEU A 270 6.15 25.69 -6.91
CA LEU A 270 5.65 25.03 -8.11
C LEU A 270 6.76 24.23 -8.82
N THR A 271 7.95 24.82 -8.94
CA THR A 271 9.15 24.14 -9.49
C THR A 271 9.59 22.96 -8.61
N MET A 272 9.58 23.13 -7.29
CA MET A 272 9.91 22.06 -6.34
C MET A 272 8.94 20.90 -6.47
N PHE A 273 7.63 21.15 -6.43
CA PHE A 273 6.60 20.12 -6.56
C PHE A 273 6.70 19.42 -7.93
N ARG A 274 6.52 20.17 -9.02
CA ARG A 274 6.35 19.60 -10.35
C ARG A 274 7.66 19.06 -10.90
N ASP A 275 8.66 19.92 -11.04
CA ASP A 275 9.85 19.60 -11.82
C ASP A 275 10.84 18.78 -11.00
N THR A 276 11.07 19.16 -9.74
CA THR A 276 12.06 18.49 -8.89
C THR A 276 11.52 17.17 -8.34
N LYS A 277 10.32 17.19 -7.77
CA LYS A 277 9.82 16.07 -6.95
C LYS A 277 8.91 15.11 -7.72
N VAL A 278 8.02 15.59 -8.57
CA VAL A 278 7.17 14.71 -9.39
C VAL A 278 7.94 14.20 -10.60
N LEU A 279 8.38 15.08 -11.50
CA LEU A 279 9.03 14.69 -12.76
C LEU A 279 10.49 14.24 -12.56
N GLY A 280 11.23 14.90 -11.67
CA GLY A 280 12.65 14.60 -11.43
C GLY A 280 12.91 13.41 -10.52
N GLN A 281 11.91 12.98 -9.72
CA GLN A 281 12.11 11.95 -8.70
C GLN A 281 11.02 10.87 -8.67
N LEU A 282 9.75 11.24 -8.49
CA LEU A 282 8.66 10.27 -8.35
C LEU A 282 8.47 9.43 -9.62
N VAL A 283 8.31 10.08 -10.78
CA VAL A 283 8.08 9.38 -12.06
C VAL A 283 9.22 8.39 -12.38
N PRO A 284 10.51 8.79 -12.36
CA PRO A 284 11.61 7.84 -12.56
C PRO A 284 11.64 6.70 -11.55
N THR A 285 11.34 6.99 -10.28
CA THR A 285 11.30 5.96 -9.23
C THR A 285 10.20 4.95 -9.50
N PHE A 286 8.99 5.40 -9.84
CA PHE A 286 7.84 4.53 -10.07
C PHE A 286 8.01 3.67 -11.32
N ASP A 287 8.52 4.27 -12.41
CA ASP A 287 8.79 3.53 -13.66
C ASP A 287 9.90 2.48 -13.50
N ALA A 288 10.84 2.72 -12.58
CA ALA A 288 11.91 1.79 -12.26
C ALA A 288 11.50 0.71 -11.24
N GLN A 289 10.68 1.06 -10.23
CA GLN A 289 10.53 0.25 -9.02
C GLN A 289 9.10 -0.21 -8.72
N LEU A 290 8.07 0.39 -9.32
CA LEU A 290 6.65 0.10 -9.04
C LEU A 290 5.88 -0.31 -10.30
N ARG A 291 6.55 -0.96 -11.25
CA ARG A 291 5.87 -1.59 -12.41
C ARG A 291 4.80 -2.57 -11.94
N GLY A 292 3.63 -2.54 -12.55
CA GLY A 292 2.48 -3.32 -12.07
C GLY A 292 1.82 -2.75 -10.80
N GLY A 293 2.14 -1.50 -10.43
CA GLY A 293 1.46 -0.76 -9.37
C GLY A 293 1.67 -1.35 -7.97
N GLY A 294 0.77 -0.98 -7.05
CA GLY A 294 0.87 -1.34 -5.65
C GLY A 294 1.87 -0.46 -4.89
N SER A 295 2.26 -0.90 -3.69
CA SER A 295 3.12 -0.16 -2.77
C SER A 295 4.25 -1.02 -2.21
N ARG A 296 5.44 -0.41 -2.05
CA ARG A 296 6.56 -1.02 -1.31
C ARG A 296 6.31 -1.09 0.20
N GLU A 297 5.34 -0.35 0.73
CA GLU A 297 5.02 -0.29 2.16
C GLU A 297 3.91 -1.26 2.58
N GLY A 298 3.50 -2.17 1.70
CA GLY A 298 2.32 -3.00 1.91
C GLY A 298 1.01 -2.26 1.66
N THR A 299 -0.11 -2.93 1.91
CA THR A 299 -1.44 -2.46 1.49
C THR A 299 -2.03 -1.37 2.37
N ALA A 300 -1.81 -1.41 3.69
CA ALA A 300 -2.40 -0.43 4.61
C ALA A 300 -1.68 0.93 4.63
N TYR A 301 -0.36 0.96 4.44
CA TYR A 301 0.38 2.21 4.20
C TYR A 301 0.36 2.62 2.73
N GLY A 302 0.30 1.65 1.80
CA GLY A 302 0.16 1.91 0.37
C GLY A 302 -1.12 2.64 -0.03
N VAL A 303 -2.14 2.64 0.82
CA VAL A 303 -3.35 3.47 0.63
C VAL A 303 -3.04 4.97 0.63
N SER A 304 -1.88 5.40 1.14
CA SER A 304 -1.40 6.78 1.08
C SER A 304 -1.26 7.33 -0.35
N HIS A 305 -1.15 6.46 -1.37
CA HIS A 305 -1.22 6.89 -2.77
C HIS A 305 -2.55 7.55 -3.15
N ARG A 306 -3.65 7.36 -2.39
CA ARG A 306 -4.85 8.18 -2.57
C ARG A 306 -4.53 9.67 -2.46
N GLY A 307 -3.63 10.04 -1.53
CA GLY A 307 -3.13 11.40 -1.41
C GLY A 307 -2.48 11.85 -2.73
N LEU A 308 -1.65 11.02 -3.33
CA LEU A 308 -1.01 11.28 -4.62
C LEU A 308 -2.01 11.40 -5.79
N PHE A 309 -2.99 10.50 -5.89
CA PHE A 309 -3.98 10.53 -6.97
C PHE A 309 -4.88 11.75 -6.87
N HIS A 310 -5.29 12.11 -5.66
CA HIS A 310 -5.95 13.38 -5.40
C HIS A 310 -5.07 14.59 -5.77
N LEU A 311 -3.74 14.54 -5.58
CA LEU A 311 -2.85 15.60 -6.06
C LEU A 311 -2.82 15.70 -7.59
N TYR A 312 -2.88 14.58 -8.31
CA TYR A 312 -2.98 14.60 -9.78
C TYR A 312 -4.26 15.29 -10.24
N ASP A 313 -5.40 14.96 -9.64
CA ASP A 313 -6.70 15.57 -9.96
C ASP A 313 -6.74 17.07 -9.59
N LEU A 314 -6.25 17.44 -8.41
CA LEU A 314 -6.12 18.85 -8.01
C LEU A 314 -5.24 19.62 -9.01
N TRP A 315 -4.10 19.06 -9.41
CA TRP A 315 -3.20 19.70 -10.36
C TRP A 315 -3.84 19.87 -11.74
N GLU A 316 -4.49 18.82 -12.27
CA GLU A 316 -5.19 18.86 -13.55
C GLU A 316 -6.32 19.89 -13.53
N GLY A 317 -7.17 19.86 -12.50
CA GLY A 317 -8.29 20.80 -12.36
C GLY A 317 -7.85 22.26 -12.14
N SER A 318 -6.60 22.49 -11.72
CA SER A 318 -6.02 23.82 -11.52
C SER A 318 -5.26 24.33 -12.73
N THR A 319 -4.52 23.45 -13.43
CA THR A 319 -3.50 23.85 -14.43
C THR A 319 -3.76 23.32 -15.84
N GLY A 320 -4.61 22.31 -15.99
CA GLY A 320 -4.85 21.58 -17.23
C GLY A 320 -3.81 20.52 -17.59
N GLU A 321 -2.70 20.40 -16.84
CA GLU A 321 -1.71 19.34 -17.07
C GLU A 321 -2.11 18.04 -16.38
N LYS A 322 -1.93 16.91 -17.07
CA LYS A 322 -2.18 15.56 -16.53
C LYS A 322 -0.91 14.92 -16.01
N LEU A 323 -0.66 15.02 -14.70
CA LEU A 323 0.53 14.39 -14.08
C LEU A 323 0.41 12.86 -14.00
N GLN A 324 -0.79 12.33 -13.86
CA GLN A 324 -1.07 10.89 -13.88
C GLN A 324 -0.70 10.21 -15.20
N ALA A 325 -0.63 10.98 -16.30
CA ALA A 325 -0.21 10.49 -17.62
C ALA A 325 1.32 10.43 -17.79
N LYS A 326 2.10 10.89 -16.78
CA LYS A 326 3.56 10.89 -16.83
C LYS A 326 4.19 9.57 -16.35
N THR A 327 3.38 8.68 -15.77
CA THR A 327 3.80 7.34 -15.33
C THR A 327 2.64 6.37 -15.45
N LYS A 328 2.93 5.09 -15.67
CA LYS A 328 1.90 4.03 -15.75
C LYS A 328 1.37 3.61 -14.37
N HIS A 329 1.96 4.09 -13.28
CA HIS A 329 1.70 3.62 -11.92
C HIS A 329 0.22 3.70 -11.52
N GLY A 330 -0.48 4.81 -11.82
CA GLY A 330 -1.89 4.98 -11.43
C GLY A 330 -2.80 3.90 -12.05
N ARG A 331 -2.75 3.74 -13.38
CA ARG A 331 -3.48 2.69 -14.10
C ARG A 331 -3.10 1.28 -13.62
N GLN A 332 -1.80 1.01 -13.45
CA GLN A 332 -1.33 -0.30 -12.99
C GLN A 332 -1.76 -0.59 -11.55
N SER A 333 -1.80 0.44 -10.70
CA SER A 333 -2.29 0.36 -9.33
C SER A 333 -3.78 0.08 -9.23
N MET A 334 -4.60 0.60 -10.15
CA MET A 334 -6.02 0.23 -10.24
C MET A 334 -6.19 -1.27 -10.49
N ARG A 335 -5.39 -1.83 -11.41
CA ARG A 335 -5.37 -3.28 -11.66
C ARG A 335 -4.86 -4.06 -10.46
N SER A 336 -3.72 -3.67 -9.91
CA SER A 336 -3.11 -4.31 -8.74
C SER A 336 -4.09 -4.38 -7.56
N PHE A 337 -4.79 -3.29 -7.27
CA PHE A 337 -5.77 -3.23 -6.20
C PHE A 337 -6.94 -4.22 -6.43
N MET A 338 -7.45 -4.34 -7.66
CA MET A 338 -8.50 -5.33 -7.96
C MET A 338 -8.05 -6.77 -7.69
N HIS A 339 -6.76 -7.09 -7.90
CA HIS A 339 -6.20 -8.39 -7.57
C HIS A 339 -5.88 -8.58 -6.08
N GLN A 340 -5.67 -7.50 -5.34
CA GLN A 340 -5.45 -7.48 -3.88
C GLN A 340 -6.76 -7.59 -3.07
N MET A 341 -7.91 -7.30 -3.69
CA MET A 341 -9.23 -7.45 -3.07
C MET A 341 -9.63 -8.94 -2.95
N MET A 342 -10.09 -9.35 -1.78
CA MET A 342 -10.57 -10.72 -1.56
C MET A 342 -11.87 -10.98 -2.35
N PRO A 343 -12.15 -12.21 -2.80
CA PRO A 343 -13.36 -12.57 -3.56
C PRO A 343 -14.68 -12.11 -2.93
N THR A 344 -14.76 -12.00 -1.61
CA THR A 344 -15.93 -11.53 -0.85
C THR A 344 -16.11 -10.00 -0.86
N LEU A 345 -15.15 -9.24 -1.39
CA LEU A 345 -15.20 -7.78 -1.56
C LEU A 345 -15.39 -6.98 -0.25
N ASP A 346 -14.92 -7.54 0.85
CA ASP A 346 -14.99 -7.00 2.22
C ASP A 346 -13.64 -6.94 2.92
N PHE A 347 -12.62 -7.59 2.36
CA PHE A 347 -11.24 -7.55 2.83
C PHE A 347 -10.29 -7.33 1.66
N PHE A 348 -9.11 -6.78 1.96
CA PHE A 348 -7.97 -6.78 1.06
C PHE A 348 -6.82 -7.57 1.68
N VAL A 349 -5.81 -7.89 0.89
CA VAL A 349 -4.66 -8.66 1.37
C VAL A 349 -3.86 -7.87 2.42
N PRO A 350 -3.53 -8.46 3.59
CA PRO A 350 -2.83 -7.77 4.67
C PRO A 350 -1.30 -7.85 4.55
N THR A 351 -0.71 -7.22 3.52
CA THR A 351 0.76 -7.14 3.41
C THR A 351 1.30 -5.89 4.09
N GLY A 352 2.47 -6.02 4.73
CA GLY A 352 3.05 -4.95 5.53
C GLY A 352 2.23 -4.60 6.78
N ASP A 353 2.60 -3.50 7.43
CA ASP A 353 1.98 -3.04 8.68
C ASP A 353 0.49 -2.71 8.50
N GLN A 354 -0.35 -3.12 9.45
CA GLN A 354 -1.81 -2.92 9.52
C GLN A 354 -2.26 -2.17 10.80
N PRO A 355 -1.71 -0.99 11.14
CA PRO A 355 -1.91 -0.36 12.46
C PRO A 355 -3.30 0.26 12.66
N ARG A 356 -4.00 0.60 11.58
CA ARG A 356 -5.33 1.25 11.64
C ARG A 356 -6.44 0.25 11.89
N ASP A 357 -6.50 -0.73 11.01
CA ASP A 357 -7.39 -1.87 11.11
C ASP A 357 -6.58 -3.12 10.81
N HIS A 358 -6.08 -3.75 11.87
CA HIS A 358 -5.35 -4.99 11.79
C HIS A 358 -6.10 -6.06 10.99
N THR A 359 -7.45 -6.05 10.94
CA THR A 359 -8.22 -7.07 10.22
C THR A 359 -8.15 -6.97 8.69
N ALA A 360 -7.58 -5.88 8.15
CA ALA A 360 -7.57 -5.56 6.71
C ALA A 360 -8.98 -5.53 6.07
N ALA A 361 -9.98 -5.10 6.84
CA ALA A 361 -11.32 -4.85 6.33
C ALA A 361 -11.32 -3.69 5.32
N PHE A 362 -12.12 -3.82 4.28
CA PHE A 362 -12.27 -2.79 3.26
C PHE A 362 -12.91 -1.53 3.87
N PHE A 363 -12.21 -0.39 3.77
CA PHE A 363 -12.59 0.86 4.41
C PHE A 363 -12.64 2.02 3.39
N ASP A 364 -13.16 3.18 3.83
CA ASP A 364 -13.37 4.37 2.99
C ASP A 364 -12.07 4.82 2.29
N TYR A 365 -10.91 4.57 2.88
CA TYR A 365 -9.62 4.95 2.29
C TYR A 365 -9.29 4.14 1.02
N GLN A 366 -9.54 2.84 1.05
CA GLN A 366 -9.36 1.96 -0.10
C GLN A 366 -10.43 2.21 -1.16
N ARG A 367 -11.66 2.56 -0.74
CA ARG A 367 -12.67 3.04 -1.68
C ARG A 367 -12.19 4.30 -2.40
N ALA A 368 -11.70 5.31 -1.67
CA ALA A 368 -11.25 6.58 -2.24
C ALA A 368 -10.10 6.37 -3.22
N TYR A 369 -9.16 5.48 -2.88
CA TYR A 369 -8.07 5.06 -3.76
C TYR A 369 -8.56 4.62 -5.15
N LEU A 370 -9.56 3.73 -5.20
CA LEU A 370 -10.11 3.26 -6.47
C LEU A 370 -11.00 4.30 -7.14
N GLU A 371 -11.82 5.03 -6.38
CA GLU A 371 -12.74 6.05 -6.89
C GLU A 371 -12.00 7.19 -7.61
N GLU A 372 -10.88 7.64 -7.03
CA GLU A 372 -10.00 8.64 -7.64
C GLU A 372 -9.35 8.12 -8.93
N LEU A 373 -8.87 6.87 -8.94
CA LEU A 373 -8.32 6.26 -10.16
C LEU A 373 -9.38 6.10 -11.26
N VAL A 374 -10.60 5.70 -10.91
CA VAL A 374 -11.73 5.65 -11.86
C VAL A 374 -11.99 7.04 -12.44
N SER A 375 -11.93 8.09 -11.62
CA SER A 375 -12.11 9.47 -12.07
C SER A 375 -10.96 9.97 -12.97
N LEU A 376 -9.72 9.55 -12.69
CA LEU A 376 -8.54 9.92 -13.49
C LEU A 376 -8.46 9.18 -14.83
N TYR A 377 -9.04 7.98 -14.92
CA TYR A 377 -9.03 7.12 -16.11
C TYR A 377 -10.45 6.72 -16.56
N PRO A 378 -11.39 7.66 -16.75
CA PRO A 378 -12.81 7.33 -16.88
C PRO A 378 -13.19 6.57 -18.16
N THR A 379 -12.30 6.57 -19.16
CA THR A 379 -12.47 5.86 -20.43
C THR A 379 -11.73 4.52 -20.48
N ASP A 380 -10.94 4.19 -19.45
CA ASP A 380 -10.21 2.93 -19.39
C ASP A 380 -11.15 1.76 -19.05
N SER A 381 -10.91 0.60 -19.66
CA SER A 381 -11.70 -0.61 -19.40
C SER A 381 -11.58 -1.05 -17.93
N LEU A 382 -10.44 -0.82 -17.30
CA LEU A 382 -10.23 -1.11 -15.88
C LEU A 382 -11.10 -0.22 -14.98
N ALA A 383 -11.39 1.03 -15.37
CA ALA A 383 -12.25 1.90 -14.59
C ALA A 383 -13.70 1.38 -14.54
N SER A 384 -14.20 0.84 -15.65
CA SER A 384 -15.51 0.19 -15.71
C SER A 384 -15.61 -1.04 -14.80
N ARG A 385 -14.52 -1.82 -14.70
CA ARG A 385 -14.41 -3.01 -13.84
C ARG A 385 -14.22 -2.65 -12.37
N ALA A 386 -13.37 -1.68 -12.07
CA ALA A 386 -13.17 -1.14 -10.72
C ALA A 386 -14.48 -0.55 -10.16
N LYS A 387 -15.26 0.15 -10.98
CA LYS A 387 -16.61 0.58 -10.62
C LYS A 387 -17.51 -0.59 -10.23
N ALA A 388 -17.56 -1.66 -11.03
CA ALA A 388 -18.38 -2.83 -10.71
C ALA A 388 -17.94 -3.49 -9.39
N MET A 389 -16.64 -3.56 -9.12
CA MET A 389 -16.10 -4.03 -7.85
C MET A 389 -16.54 -3.14 -6.67
N LEU A 390 -16.43 -1.83 -6.80
CA LEU A 390 -16.84 -0.88 -5.76
C LEU A 390 -18.34 -0.95 -5.49
N ASP A 391 -19.17 -0.98 -6.54
CA ASP A 391 -20.64 -1.07 -6.45
C ASP A 391 -21.08 -2.38 -5.75
N ALA A 392 -20.31 -3.47 -5.92
CA ALA A 392 -20.57 -4.77 -5.31
C ALA A 392 -19.89 -4.98 -3.95
N SER A 393 -19.00 -4.08 -3.52
CA SER A 393 -18.25 -4.23 -2.28
C SER A 393 -19.12 -4.13 -1.03
N SER A 394 -18.54 -4.47 0.13
CA SER A 394 -19.16 -4.20 1.44
C SER A 394 -19.36 -2.71 1.74
N LEU A 395 -18.76 -1.82 0.94
CA LEU A 395 -18.75 -0.38 1.11
C LEU A 395 -19.04 0.35 -0.22
N PRO A 396 -20.28 0.24 -0.75
CA PRO A 396 -20.65 0.79 -2.06
C PRO A 396 -20.74 2.32 -2.10
N ARG A 397 -20.57 2.98 -0.94
CA ARG A 397 -20.46 4.43 -0.77
C ARG A 397 -19.63 4.69 0.49
N MET A 398 -18.98 5.86 0.59
CA MET A 398 -18.28 6.27 1.81
C MET A 398 -19.20 6.15 3.02
N ALA A 399 -18.70 5.82 4.21
CA ALA A 399 -19.52 5.69 5.42
C ALA A 399 -19.18 6.75 6.48
N ARG A 400 -17.95 7.25 6.49
CA ARG A 400 -17.39 8.10 7.54
C ARG A 400 -17.54 9.57 7.19
N GLY A 401 -17.82 10.40 8.19
CA GLY A 401 -18.16 11.82 7.99
C GLY A 401 -17.03 12.59 7.32
N GLU A 402 -15.80 12.33 7.77
CA GLU A 402 -14.55 12.86 7.24
C GLU A 402 -14.27 12.46 5.78
N MET A 403 -14.86 11.37 5.30
CA MET A 403 -14.64 10.83 3.95
C MET A 403 -15.76 11.18 2.96
N LEU A 404 -16.86 11.79 3.39
CA LEU A 404 -18.03 12.04 2.52
C LEU A 404 -17.74 13.01 1.36
N ALA A 405 -16.68 13.82 1.46
CA ALA A 405 -16.29 14.72 0.38
C ALA A 405 -15.90 13.95 -0.89
N TYR A 406 -15.31 12.75 -0.76
CA TYR A 406 -14.77 12.00 -1.89
C TYR A 406 -15.86 11.42 -2.81
N ASP A 407 -16.95 10.86 -2.27
CA ASP A 407 -18.14 10.47 -3.07
C ASP A 407 -18.72 11.70 -3.84
N PHE A 408 -18.58 12.91 -3.31
CA PHE A 408 -19.06 14.14 -3.94
C PHE A 408 -18.10 14.68 -5.00
N LEU A 409 -16.79 14.60 -4.74
CA LEU A 409 -15.75 15.00 -5.67
C LEU A 409 -15.66 14.03 -6.85
N TYR A 410 -15.83 12.72 -6.62
CA TYR A 410 -15.53 11.69 -7.61
C TYR A 410 -16.73 10.79 -7.96
N PRO A 411 -17.89 11.38 -8.35
CA PRO A 411 -19.04 10.56 -8.73
C PRO A 411 -18.70 9.74 -9.98
N MET A 412 -18.88 8.42 -9.91
CA MET A 412 -18.62 7.50 -11.02
C MET A 412 -19.81 7.36 -11.98
N ASP A 413 -20.68 8.37 -12.08
CA ASP A 413 -21.93 8.33 -12.85
C ASP A 413 -21.70 8.29 -14.37
N ASN A 414 -20.53 8.78 -14.83
CA ASN A 414 -20.11 8.78 -16.23
C ASN A 414 -19.41 7.48 -16.67
N VAL A 415 -19.16 6.55 -15.74
CA VAL A 415 -18.52 5.27 -16.01
C VAL A 415 -19.58 4.17 -15.96
N THR A 416 -19.70 3.38 -17.03
CA THR A 416 -20.61 2.24 -17.05
C THR A 416 -19.92 1.03 -16.45
N ALA A 417 -20.47 0.47 -15.37
CA ALA A 417 -19.92 -0.71 -14.74
C ALA A 417 -19.86 -1.90 -15.71
N GLN A 418 -18.73 -2.59 -15.75
CA GLN A 418 -18.54 -3.84 -16.51
C GLN A 418 -18.21 -4.98 -15.55
N PRO A 419 -18.74 -6.20 -15.79
CA PRO A 419 -18.41 -7.36 -14.96
C PRO A 419 -16.90 -7.59 -14.87
N LEU A 420 -16.42 -8.25 -13.81
CA LEU A 420 -14.99 -8.55 -13.64
C LEU A 420 -14.54 -9.70 -14.56
N GLU A 421 -15.47 -10.49 -15.08
CA GLU A 421 -15.23 -11.55 -16.05
C GLU A 421 -14.52 -11.02 -17.30
N GLY A 422 -13.45 -11.70 -17.70
CA GLY A 422 -12.59 -11.28 -18.81
C GLY A 422 -11.45 -10.35 -18.43
N LEU A 423 -11.32 -9.96 -17.15
CA LEU A 423 -10.03 -9.59 -16.57
C LEU A 423 -9.28 -10.88 -16.22
N ASP A 424 -7.97 -10.94 -16.49
CA ASP A 424 -7.21 -12.14 -16.18
C ASP A 424 -7.30 -12.49 -14.69
N THR A 425 -7.21 -13.77 -14.37
CA THR A 425 -7.27 -14.26 -12.99
C THR A 425 -5.90 -14.36 -12.33
N ASN A 426 -4.83 -14.17 -13.11
CA ASN A 426 -3.45 -14.10 -12.65
C ASN A 426 -2.94 -12.66 -12.79
N TYR A 427 -2.11 -12.21 -11.84
CA TYR A 427 -1.49 -10.90 -11.94
C TYR A 427 -0.14 -10.87 -11.24
N TYR A 428 0.88 -10.33 -11.91
CA TYR A 428 2.20 -10.15 -11.35
C TYR A 428 2.54 -8.66 -11.28
N ALA A 429 2.49 -8.11 -10.07
CA ALA A 429 2.91 -6.75 -9.78
C ALA A 429 4.45 -6.72 -9.65
N SER A 430 5.14 -6.72 -10.78
CA SER A 430 6.59 -7.00 -10.87
C SER A 430 7.49 -6.02 -10.13
N GLY A 431 7.05 -4.78 -9.98
CA GLY A 431 7.67 -3.75 -9.17
C GLY A 431 7.73 -4.23 -7.73
N ILE A 432 6.59 -4.37 -7.06
CA ILE A 432 6.56 -4.83 -5.67
C ILE A 432 6.99 -6.29 -5.51
N GLY A 433 6.87 -7.12 -6.55
CA GLY A 433 7.26 -8.53 -6.58
C GLY A 433 6.22 -9.48 -5.99
N HIS A 434 4.94 -9.18 -6.18
CA HIS A 434 3.81 -9.96 -5.67
C HIS A 434 3.07 -10.63 -6.83
N THR A 435 2.84 -11.93 -6.70
CA THR A 435 2.05 -12.72 -7.66
C THR A 435 0.72 -13.07 -7.03
N TYR A 436 -0.38 -12.64 -7.65
CA TYR A 436 -1.74 -12.92 -7.25
C TYR A 436 -2.39 -13.87 -8.24
N SER A 437 -3.18 -14.81 -7.73
CA SER A 437 -3.99 -15.70 -8.55
C SER A 437 -5.35 -15.93 -7.92
N ARG A 438 -6.37 -16.09 -8.75
CA ARG A 438 -7.71 -16.52 -8.33
C ARG A 438 -8.28 -17.57 -9.26
N SER A 439 -9.20 -18.38 -8.77
CA SER A 439 -9.89 -19.38 -9.60
C SER A 439 -11.00 -18.77 -10.48
N GLY A 440 -11.40 -17.55 -10.17
CA GLY A 440 -12.48 -16.81 -10.83
C GLY A 440 -12.70 -15.46 -10.16
N TRP A 441 -13.67 -14.69 -10.65
CA TRP A 441 -14.05 -13.39 -10.09
C TRP A 441 -15.32 -13.42 -9.24
N ASP A 442 -15.95 -14.59 -9.11
CA ASP A 442 -17.10 -14.78 -8.24
C ASP A 442 -16.70 -14.88 -6.76
N ARG A 443 -17.68 -14.74 -5.87
CA ARG A 443 -17.46 -14.70 -4.40
C ARG A 443 -16.99 -16.02 -3.79
N GLN A 444 -17.11 -17.14 -4.51
CA GLN A 444 -16.67 -18.47 -4.08
C GLN A 444 -15.28 -18.83 -4.61
N ALA A 445 -14.65 -17.93 -5.36
CA ALA A 445 -13.32 -18.15 -5.89
C ALA A 445 -12.30 -18.36 -4.78
N THR A 446 -11.35 -19.24 -5.04
CA THR A 446 -10.13 -19.36 -4.25
C THR A 446 -9.14 -18.31 -4.74
N TRP A 447 -8.53 -17.58 -3.82
CA TRP A 447 -7.50 -16.59 -4.07
C TRP A 447 -6.20 -17.02 -3.38
N VAL A 448 -5.06 -16.77 -4.05
CA VAL A 448 -3.72 -17.12 -3.60
C VAL A 448 -2.75 -15.98 -3.90
N GLU A 449 -1.79 -15.72 -3.01
CA GLU A 449 -0.66 -14.83 -3.25
C GLU A 449 0.67 -15.49 -2.89
N LEU A 450 1.70 -15.21 -3.70
CA LEU A 450 3.09 -15.49 -3.39
C LEU A 450 3.94 -14.20 -3.43
N ILE A 451 4.69 -13.95 -2.36
CA ILE A 451 5.58 -12.78 -2.24
C ILE A 451 7.02 -13.16 -2.62
N GLY A 452 7.59 -12.46 -3.60
CA GLY A 452 8.96 -12.65 -4.10
C GLY A 452 9.67 -11.34 -4.40
N GLY A 453 9.37 -10.30 -3.63
CA GLY A 453 9.71 -8.91 -3.94
C GLY A 453 10.78 -8.27 -3.08
N ALA A 454 10.84 -6.94 -3.15
CA ALA A 454 11.79 -6.16 -2.38
C ALA A 454 11.27 -5.83 -0.98
N TYR A 455 12.16 -5.94 0.00
CA TYR A 455 11.96 -5.45 1.36
C TYR A 455 12.81 -4.20 1.53
N THR A 456 12.23 -3.04 1.22
CA THR A 456 12.98 -1.77 1.10
C THR A 456 12.37 -0.59 1.85
N GLU A 457 11.20 -0.77 2.48
CA GLU A 457 10.52 0.30 3.20
C GLU A 457 10.25 -0.07 4.65
N SER A 458 10.01 0.94 5.49
CA SER A 458 9.85 0.77 6.94
C SER A 458 8.64 -0.04 7.34
N HIS A 459 7.58 -0.02 6.54
CA HIS A 459 6.32 -0.73 6.79
C HIS A 459 6.22 -2.07 6.03
N ALA A 460 7.26 -2.43 5.27
CA ALA A 460 7.39 -3.75 4.68
C ALA A 460 7.89 -4.77 5.72
N HIS A 461 7.63 -6.06 5.46
CA HIS A 461 7.87 -7.12 6.43
C HIS A 461 8.99 -8.07 6.02
N GLN A 462 9.39 -8.96 6.94
CA GLN A 462 10.24 -10.11 6.68
C GLN A 462 9.44 -11.27 6.07
N ASP A 463 8.65 -10.98 5.03
CA ASP A 463 7.62 -11.83 4.45
C ASP A 463 8.01 -12.43 3.09
N GLN A 464 9.27 -12.30 2.66
CA GLN A 464 9.67 -12.80 1.35
C GLN A 464 9.58 -14.34 1.35
N GLY A 465 8.89 -14.87 0.35
CA GLY A 465 8.48 -16.27 0.25
C GLY A 465 7.14 -16.60 0.91
N SER A 466 6.44 -15.63 1.53
CA SER A 466 5.14 -15.87 2.17
C SER A 466 4.06 -16.26 1.15
N LEU A 467 3.14 -17.12 1.60
CA LEU A 467 1.99 -17.63 0.85
C LEU A 467 0.68 -17.34 1.61
N MET A 468 -0.33 -16.79 0.95
CA MET A 468 -1.66 -16.63 1.53
C MET A 468 -2.73 -17.30 0.67
N ILE A 469 -3.80 -17.80 1.31
CA ILE A 469 -4.92 -18.50 0.68
C ILE A 469 -6.25 -18.07 1.31
N TYR A 470 -7.18 -17.64 0.47
CA TYR A 470 -8.51 -17.21 0.86
C TYR A 470 -9.60 -17.93 0.04
N LYS A 471 -10.66 -18.40 0.69
CA LYS A 471 -11.88 -18.88 0.04
C LYS A 471 -13.07 -18.69 0.99
N GLY A 472 -13.96 -17.74 0.68
CA GLY A 472 -15.07 -17.35 1.57
C GLY A 472 -14.66 -16.86 2.97
N GLY A 473 -13.36 -16.75 3.23
CA GLY A 473 -12.70 -16.50 4.51
C GLY A 473 -11.23 -16.93 4.43
N TRP A 474 -10.43 -16.48 5.40
CA TRP A 474 -9.02 -16.83 5.49
C TRP A 474 -8.81 -18.33 5.80
N LEU A 475 -8.01 -19.01 4.98
CA LEU A 475 -7.57 -20.40 5.22
C LEU A 475 -6.12 -20.43 5.68
N ALA A 476 -5.28 -19.68 4.95
CA ALA A 476 -3.90 -19.36 5.28
C ALA A 476 -3.72 -17.84 5.15
N TYR A 477 -3.42 -17.17 6.24
CA TYR A 477 -3.40 -15.70 6.31
C TYR A 477 -2.11 -15.20 6.94
N ASP A 478 -1.85 -13.90 6.82
CA ASP A 478 -0.76 -13.27 7.57
C ASP A 478 -1.18 -13.04 9.03
N ALA A 479 -0.42 -13.59 9.98
CA ALA A 479 -0.80 -13.53 11.38
C ALA A 479 -0.80 -12.09 11.94
N VAL A 480 -0.20 -11.12 11.23
CA VAL A 480 -0.25 -9.70 11.60
C VAL A 480 -1.67 -9.22 11.88
N VAL A 481 -2.67 -9.76 11.17
CA VAL A 481 -4.08 -9.34 11.34
C VAL A 481 -4.69 -9.73 12.68
N ASN A 482 -3.99 -10.53 13.48
CA ASN A 482 -4.38 -10.88 14.84
C ASN A 482 -3.50 -10.21 15.90
N SER A 483 -2.52 -9.39 15.51
CA SER A 483 -1.71 -8.61 16.45
C SER A 483 -2.50 -7.42 16.98
N ARG A 484 -2.21 -6.98 18.22
CA ARG A 484 -2.83 -5.76 18.77
C ARG A 484 -2.27 -4.52 18.11
N SER A 485 -0.98 -4.56 17.75
CA SER A 485 -0.26 -3.42 17.18
C SER A 485 -0.46 -3.27 15.67
N GLY A 486 -0.68 -4.37 14.95
CA GLY A 486 -0.68 -4.40 13.49
C GLY A 486 0.72 -4.32 12.87
N ILE A 487 1.81 -4.32 13.65
CA ILE A 487 3.17 -3.98 13.14
C ILE A 487 4.22 -5.06 13.43
N ILE A 488 3.80 -6.32 13.65
CA ILE A 488 4.74 -7.43 13.86
C ILE A 488 5.34 -7.86 12.51
N GLN A 489 6.58 -7.43 12.24
CA GLN A 489 7.25 -7.62 10.94
C GLN A 489 8.09 -8.89 10.84
N GLU A 490 8.27 -9.63 11.93
CA GLU A 490 9.19 -10.76 11.96
C GLU A 490 8.67 -12.00 11.22
N THR A 491 9.59 -12.80 10.66
CA THR A 491 9.34 -14.07 9.93
C THR A 491 8.35 -15.03 10.59
N GLY A 492 8.13 -14.94 11.91
CA GLY A 492 7.16 -15.78 12.62
C GLY A 492 5.70 -15.46 12.32
N SER A 493 5.38 -14.27 11.82
CA SER A 493 4.02 -13.86 11.45
C SER A 493 3.58 -14.45 10.09
N HIS A 494 4.55 -14.81 9.26
CA HIS A 494 4.35 -15.06 7.83
C HIS A 494 4.40 -16.55 7.48
N ASN A 495 3.79 -16.92 6.35
CA ASN A 495 3.64 -18.31 5.90
C ASN A 495 4.81 -18.73 5.01
N LEU A 496 5.99 -18.89 5.59
CA LEU A 496 7.26 -19.15 4.90
C LEU A 496 8.09 -20.23 5.60
N VAL A 497 9.27 -20.56 5.06
CA VAL A 497 10.26 -21.38 5.78
C VAL A 497 11.13 -20.47 6.65
N GLN A 498 10.86 -20.45 7.95
CA GLN A 498 11.66 -19.72 8.92
C GLN A 498 12.96 -20.49 9.21
N ILE A 499 14.09 -19.79 9.15
CA ILE A 499 15.40 -20.33 9.50
C ILE A 499 15.75 -19.90 10.91
N LYS A 500 16.11 -20.85 11.77
CA LYS A 500 16.58 -20.58 13.14
C LYS A 500 18.06 -20.91 13.24
N SER A 501 18.80 -20.07 13.94
CA SER A 501 20.21 -20.28 14.25
C SER A 501 20.40 -21.49 15.16
N SER A 502 21.67 -21.84 15.43
CA SER A 502 22.03 -22.87 16.41
C SER A 502 21.62 -22.56 17.85
N THR A 503 21.33 -21.30 18.16
CA THR A 503 20.76 -20.89 19.46
C THR A 503 19.24 -20.98 19.49
N GLY A 504 18.60 -21.35 18.38
CA GLY A 504 17.14 -21.47 18.24
C GLY A 504 16.43 -20.15 17.94
N SER A 505 17.15 -19.04 17.78
CA SER A 505 16.58 -17.73 17.43
C SER A 505 16.33 -17.61 15.93
N PRO A 506 15.23 -16.97 15.48
CA PRO A 506 15.03 -16.70 14.05
C PRO A 506 16.18 -15.89 13.45
N ILE A 507 16.63 -16.28 12.26
CA ILE A 507 17.50 -15.45 11.43
C ILE A 507 16.58 -14.52 10.64
N ALA A 508 16.74 -13.22 10.84
CA ALA A 508 15.90 -12.21 10.21
C ALA A 508 16.17 -12.07 8.71
N GLN A 509 15.12 -11.78 7.95
CA GLN A 509 15.28 -11.15 6.63
C GLN A 509 15.65 -9.68 6.84
N SER A 510 16.49 -9.14 5.97
CA SER A 510 17.08 -7.81 6.11
C SER A 510 16.36 -6.80 5.22
N VAL A 511 16.03 -5.63 5.79
CA VAL A 511 15.60 -4.47 5.00
C VAL A 511 16.70 -4.04 4.02
N ASN A 512 16.30 -3.36 2.95
CA ASN A 512 17.10 -2.98 1.80
C ASN A 512 17.66 -4.19 1.04
N THR A 513 16.84 -5.22 0.88
CA THR A 513 17.14 -6.40 0.04
C THR A 513 16.05 -6.61 -1.00
N THR A 514 16.34 -7.43 -2.01
CA THR A 514 15.41 -7.70 -3.10
C THR A 514 15.42 -9.18 -3.44
N SER A 515 14.37 -9.87 -3.03
CA SER A 515 14.01 -11.18 -3.59
C SER A 515 13.45 -10.99 -5.00
N LYS A 516 13.36 -12.07 -5.78
CA LYS A 516 12.84 -12.00 -7.15
C LYS A 516 11.89 -13.13 -7.45
N THR A 517 10.80 -12.83 -8.15
CA THR A 517 10.09 -13.85 -8.94
C THR A 517 10.98 -14.20 -10.13
N VAL A 518 11.43 -15.45 -10.19
CA VAL A 518 12.40 -15.98 -11.16
C VAL A 518 11.78 -16.93 -12.17
N ALA A 519 10.55 -17.38 -11.93
CA ALA A 519 9.73 -18.06 -12.93
C ALA A 519 8.25 -17.73 -12.76
N LEU A 520 7.51 -17.65 -13.86
CA LEU A 520 6.07 -17.43 -13.88
C LEU A 520 5.50 -17.99 -15.18
N HIS A 521 4.58 -18.94 -15.07
CA HIS A 521 3.94 -19.60 -16.21
C HIS A 521 2.48 -19.88 -15.90
N GLU A 522 1.60 -19.77 -16.89
CA GLU A 522 0.19 -20.09 -16.73
C GLU A 522 -0.35 -21.02 -17.81
N GLY A 523 -1.39 -21.75 -17.44
CA GLY A 523 -2.26 -22.48 -18.36
C GLY A 523 -3.72 -22.31 -17.96
N HIS A 524 -4.64 -22.89 -18.72
CA HIS A 524 -6.09 -22.68 -18.53
C HIS A 524 -6.58 -22.90 -17.09
N ASP A 525 -6.07 -23.94 -16.42
CA ASP A 525 -6.50 -24.37 -15.08
C ASP A 525 -5.35 -24.34 -14.06
N TRP A 526 -4.24 -23.66 -14.33
CA TRP A 526 -3.12 -23.63 -13.41
C TRP A 526 -2.24 -22.38 -13.54
N LEU A 527 -1.57 -22.04 -12.44
CA LEU A 527 -0.48 -21.06 -12.39
C LEU A 527 0.74 -21.71 -11.74
N TYR A 528 1.92 -21.47 -12.29
CA TYR A 528 3.20 -21.77 -11.67
C TYR A 528 3.98 -20.47 -11.41
N ALA A 529 4.54 -20.32 -10.22
CA ALA A 529 5.41 -19.21 -9.86
C ALA A 529 6.58 -19.70 -9.01
N ALA A 530 7.77 -19.12 -9.21
CA ALA A 530 8.97 -19.42 -8.44
C ALA A 530 9.62 -18.13 -7.95
N VAL A 531 10.04 -18.12 -6.69
CA VAL A 531 10.72 -16.97 -6.05
C VAL A 531 12.06 -17.38 -5.46
N ASP A 532 13.08 -16.57 -5.71
CA ASP A 532 14.38 -16.67 -5.03
C ASP A 532 14.41 -15.67 -3.88
N VAL A 533 14.38 -16.20 -2.66
CA VAL A 533 14.33 -15.49 -1.38
C VAL A 533 15.72 -15.36 -0.77
N THR A 534 16.73 -16.08 -1.30
CA THR A 534 18.10 -16.08 -0.78
C THR A 534 18.65 -14.66 -0.52
N PRO A 535 18.45 -13.67 -1.42
CA PRO A 535 18.93 -12.30 -1.19
C PRO A 535 18.37 -11.61 0.06
N ALA A 536 17.18 -12.01 0.54
CA ALA A 536 16.54 -11.44 1.73
C ALA A 536 17.42 -11.57 2.98
N TYR A 537 18.35 -12.52 3.00
CA TYR A 537 19.24 -12.77 4.14
C TYR A 537 20.62 -12.10 4.04
N LYS A 538 20.83 -11.18 3.09
CA LYS A 538 22.03 -10.32 2.97
C LYS A 538 23.37 -11.06 3.14
N ASN A 539 23.55 -12.17 2.41
CA ASN A 539 24.75 -13.02 2.46
C ASN A 539 25.08 -13.60 3.86
N ASN A 540 24.08 -13.82 4.72
CA ASN A 540 24.29 -14.51 5.98
C ASN A 540 24.93 -15.89 5.74
N ALA A 541 26.10 -16.14 6.36
CA ALA A 541 26.90 -17.34 6.13
C ALA A 541 26.18 -18.65 6.50
N ALA A 542 25.12 -18.59 7.31
CA ALA A 542 24.31 -19.76 7.65
C ALA A 542 23.33 -20.18 6.55
N ILE A 543 23.19 -19.38 5.48
CA ILE A 543 22.16 -19.53 4.46
C ILE A 543 22.83 -19.55 3.08
N SER A 544 22.61 -20.64 2.34
CA SER A 544 23.17 -20.80 0.98
C SER A 544 22.09 -20.77 -0.10
N LYS A 545 20.86 -21.15 0.24
CA LYS A 545 19.73 -21.15 -0.70
C LYS A 545 18.41 -21.09 0.05
N VAL A 546 17.50 -20.23 -0.41
CA VAL A 546 16.08 -20.23 -0.02
C VAL A 546 15.27 -19.90 -1.27
N GLN A 547 14.61 -20.91 -1.83
CA GLN A 547 13.76 -20.76 -3.02
C GLN A 547 12.42 -21.45 -2.77
N ARG A 548 11.35 -20.84 -3.27
CA ARG A 548 9.99 -21.38 -3.20
C ARG A 548 9.35 -21.43 -4.57
N GLU A 549 8.70 -22.54 -4.87
CA GLU A 549 7.84 -22.71 -6.03
C GLU A 549 6.43 -23.05 -5.59
N MET A 550 5.47 -22.53 -6.36
CA MET A 550 4.05 -22.74 -6.16
C MET A 550 3.43 -23.18 -7.49
N VAL A 551 2.64 -24.26 -7.47
CA VAL A 551 1.68 -24.58 -8.53
C VAL A 551 0.28 -24.46 -7.93
N PHE A 552 -0.50 -23.50 -8.40
CA PHE A 552 -1.93 -23.42 -8.08
C PHE A 552 -2.74 -24.11 -9.17
N LEU A 553 -3.28 -25.28 -8.87
CA LEU A 553 -4.22 -26.02 -9.70
C LEU A 553 -5.63 -25.54 -9.38
N LYS A 554 -6.20 -24.76 -10.29
CA LYS A 554 -7.50 -24.14 -10.11
C LYS A 554 -8.60 -25.21 -10.11
N PRO A 555 -9.63 -25.09 -9.24
CA PRO A 555 -9.82 -23.98 -8.31
C PRO A 555 -9.14 -24.13 -6.94
N ASP A 556 -8.75 -25.33 -6.50
CA ASP A 556 -8.73 -25.63 -5.05
C ASP A 556 -7.52 -26.44 -4.54
N VAL A 557 -6.45 -26.55 -5.33
CA VAL A 557 -5.23 -27.26 -4.89
C VAL A 557 -4.00 -26.40 -5.13
N VAL A 558 -3.19 -26.21 -4.08
CA VAL A 558 -1.88 -25.53 -4.16
C VAL A 558 -0.78 -26.53 -3.81
N ILE A 559 0.24 -26.64 -4.65
CA ILE A 559 1.43 -27.44 -4.41
C ILE A 559 2.57 -26.47 -4.12
N VAL A 560 3.26 -26.65 -3.00
CA VAL A 560 4.38 -25.80 -2.58
C VAL A 560 5.64 -26.64 -2.49
N TYR A 561 6.72 -26.14 -3.08
CA TYR A 561 8.02 -26.77 -3.07
C TYR A 561 9.11 -25.78 -2.67
N ASP A 562 9.80 -26.05 -1.55
CA ASP A 562 10.89 -25.22 -1.05
C ASP A 562 12.24 -25.94 -1.19
N ARG A 563 13.25 -25.25 -1.73
CA ARG A 563 14.66 -25.66 -1.70
C ARG A 563 15.39 -24.79 -0.69
N VAL A 564 15.81 -25.39 0.43
CA VAL A 564 16.43 -24.63 1.52
C VAL A 564 17.73 -25.29 1.94
N ALA A 565 18.84 -24.59 1.70
CA ALA A 565 20.18 -25.01 2.07
C ALA A 565 20.74 -24.08 3.15
N THR A 566 21.05 -24.67 4.31
CA THR A 566 21.48 -23.96 5.52
C THR A 566 22.65 -24.69 6.19
N ALA A 567 23.46 -23.95 6.93
CA ALA A 567 24.62 -24.51 7.63
C ALA A 567 24.20 -25.53 8.72
N PRO A 568 25.05 -26.53 9.03
CA PRO A 568 24.81 -27.47 10.12
C PRO A 568 24.53 -26.76 11.45
N GLY A 569 23.63 -27.33 12.25
CA GLY A 569 23.24 -26.79 13.56
C GLY A 569 22.13 -25.73 13.49
N THR A 570 21.77 -25.22 12.31
CA THR A 570 20.54 -24.44 12.14
C THR A 570 19.30 -25.34 12.18
N LYS A 571 18.11 -24.74 12.18
CA LYS A 571 16.83 -25.42 11.94
C LYS A 571 16.03 -24.70 10.87
N GLN A 572 15.22 -25.46 10.16
CA GLN A 572 14.25 -24.95 9.20
C GLN A 572 12.84 -25.28 9.71
N THR A 573 11.95 -24.30 9.72
CA THR A 573 10.56 -24.47 10.18
C THR A 573 9.62 -23.98 9.10
N TRP A 574 8.85 -24.89 8.47
CA TRP A 574 7.80 -24.50 7.55
C TRP A 574 6.58 -24.01 8.35
N LEU A 575 6.14 -22.78 8.08
CA LEU A 575 5.09 -22.09 8.83
C LEU A 575 3.81 -21.93 8.01
N MET A 576 2.66 -22.13 8.67
CA MET A 576 1.35 -21.79 8.10
C MET A 576 0.37 -21.36 9.19
N SER A 577 -0.11 -20.13 9.12
CA SER A 577 -1.06 -19.54 10.07
C SER A 577 -2.51 -19.80 9.63
N SER A 578 -3.38 -20.12 10.59
CA SER A 578 -4.82 -20.38 10.38
C SER A 578 -5.69 -19.70 11.44
N PRO A 579 -6.87 -19.15 11.08
CA PRO A 579 -7.77 -18.55 12.06
C PRO A 579 -8.50 -19.59 12.91
N VAL A 580 -8.48 -20.87 12.49
CA VAL A 580 -9.18 -21.97 13.15
C VAL A 580 -8.22 -22.94 13.82
N GLN A 581 -8.73 -23.70 14.79
CA GLN A 581 -7.92 -24.70 15.47
C GLN A 581 -7.44 -25.77 14.48
N THR A 582 -6.13 -25.90 14.41
CA THR A 582 -5.45 -26.83 13.51
C THR A 582 -5.25 -28.19 14.18
N THR A 583 -5.52 -29.27 13.45
CA THR A 583 -5.30 -30.65 13.91
C THR A 583 -4.25 -31.36 13.07
N ILE A 584 -3.42 -32.19 13.71
CA ILE A 584 -2.36 -32.96 13.05
C ILE A 584 -2.65 -34.46 13.22
N ALA A 585 -2.62 -35.20 12.11
CA ALA A 585 -2.70 -36.65 12.06
C ALA A 585 -1.59 -37.19 11.15
N GLY A 586 -0.48 -37.62 11.75
CA GLY A 586 0.71 -38.05 11.00
C GLY A 586 1.30 -36.91 10.18
N ALA A 587 1.36 -37.09 8.86
CA ALA A 587 1.84 -36.07 7.92
C ALA A 587 0.72 -35.19 7.33
N THR A 588 -0.51 -35.34 7.81
CA THR A 588 -1.65 -34.53 7.37
C THR A 588 -2.05 -33.56 8.47
N THR A 589 -2.14 -32.28 8.11
CA THR A 589 -2.69 -31.23 8.93
C THR A 589 -4.04 -30.79 8.36
N THR A 590 -5.04 -30.58 9.22
CA THR A 590 -6.39 -30.15 8.82
C THR A 590 -6.80 -28.91 9.58
N MET A 591 -7.26 -27.89 8.85
CA MET A 591 -7.82 -26.63 9.34
C MET A 591 -9.26 -26.54 8.86
N SER A 592 -10.24 -26.71 9.75
CA SER A 592 -11.67 -26.77 9.39
C SER A 592 -12.43 -25.57 9.93
N GLY A 593 -12.84 -24.68 9.02
CA GLY A 593 -13.72 -23.55 9.28
C GLY A 593 -14.97 -23.62 8.39
N ALA A 594 -15.31 -22.50 7.74
CA ALA A 594 -16.34 -22.49 6.68
C ALA A 594 -15.94 -23.36 5.48
N HIS A 595 -14.65 -23.34 5.15
CA HIS A 595 -14.00 -24.27 4.24
C HIS A 595 -12.93 -25.07 5.00
N THR A 596 -12.50 -26.21 4.45
CA THR A 596 -11.45 -27.03 5.05
C THR A 596 -10.19 -26.97 4.20
N LEU A 597 -9.07 -26.57 4.82
CA LEU A 597 -7.74 -26.69 4.24
C LEU A 597 -7.04 -27.93 4.80
N ARG A 598 -6.73 -28.89 3.94
CA ARG A 598 -5.92 -30.08 4.26
C ARG A 598 -4.52 -29.90 3.69
N ILE A 599 -3.52 -29.86 4.55
CA ILE A 599 -2.10 -29.79 4.18
C ILE A 599 -1.49 -31.17 4.34
N GLN A 600 -0.97 -31.74 3.26
CA GLN A 600 -0.25 -33.00 3.28
C GLN A 600 1.24 -32.73 3.08
N ARG A 601 2.04 -32.96 4.12
CA ARG A 601 3.50 -32.94 4.02
C ARG A 601 3.97 -34.23 3.35
N LEU A 602 4.64 -34.09 2.22
CA LEU A 602 5.23 -35.19 1.46
C LEU A 602 6.74 -35.30 1.71
N ALA A 603 7.42 -34.15 1.89
CA ALA A 603 8.81 -34.08 2.30
C ALA A 603 9.05 -32.84 3.19
N PRO A 604 10.04 -32.87 4.11
CA PRO A 604 10.81 -34.06 4.48
C PRO A 604 10.02 -34.92 5.47
N ALA A 605 10.10 -36.25 5.37
CA ALA A 605 9.39 -37.15 6.28
C ALA A 605 9.81 -36.98 7.77
N SER A 606 11.04 -36.52 7.99
CA SER A 606 11.64 -36.29 9.31
C SER A 606 11.14 -35.04 10.05
N ALA A 607 10.37 -34.16 9.41
CA ALA A 607 9.86 -32.96 10.06
C ALA A 607 8.93 -33.31 11.22
N THR A 608 9.08 -32.59 12.33
CA THR A 608 8.21 -32.67 13.50
C THR A 608 7.19 -31.55 13.44
N ALA A 609 5.91 -31.91 13.36
CA ALA A 609 4.81 -30.96 13.28
C ALA A 609 4.25 -30.62 14.67
N ARG A 610 3.96 -29.34 14.91
CA ARG A 610 3.19 -28.86 16.06
C ARG A 610 2.28 -27.71 15.65
N VAL A 611 1.29 -27.42 16.49
CA VAL A 611 0.45 -26.23 16.36
C VAL A 611 0.67 -25.33 17.56
N THR A 612 1.03 -24.08 17.30
CA THR A 612 1.12 -23.02 18.31
C THR A 612 -0.19 -22.25 18.33
N ASN A 613 -0.82 -22.11 19.50
CA ASN A 613 -1.92 -21.16 19.67
C ASN A 613 -1.32 -19.75 19.85
N LEU A 614 -1.58 -18.87 18.88
CA LEU A 614 -1.03 -17.52 18.86
C LEU A 614 -1.62 -16.63 19.94
N SER A 615 -2.83 -16.92 20.47
CA SER A 615 -3.38 -16.14 21.59
C SER A 615 -2.53 -16.21 22.87
N GLY A 616 -1.62 -17.19 22.97
CA GLY A 616 -0.64 -17.31 24.05
C GLY A 616 0.72 -16.67 23.76
N VAL A 617 0.91 -16.11 22.56
CA VAL A 617 2.13 -15.41 22.12
C VAL A 617 1.93 -13.91 22.30
N SER A 618 2.99 -13.22 22.73
CA SER A 618 2.94 -11.76 22.93
C SER A 618 2.45 -11.03 21.68
N ASP A 619 1.69 -9.96 21.90
CA ASP A 619 1.04 -9.09 20.91
C ASP A 619 -0.10 -9.71 20.08
N TYR A 620 -0.18 -11.02 19.89
CA TYR A 620 -1.33 -11.66 19.24
C TYR A 620 -2.56 -11.78 20.16
N THR A 621 -3.74 -11.77 19.54
CA THR A 621 -5.05 -11.88 20.20
C THR A 621 -5.76 -13.20 19.87
N ALA A 622 -5.47 -13.81 18.72
CA ALA A 622 -6.11 -15.03 18.24
C ALA A 622 -5.24 -15.75 17.18
N GLY A 623 -5.72 -16.89 16.71
CA GLY A 623 -5.14 -17.66 15.60
C GLY A 623 -4.22 -18.80 16.03
N TYR A 624 -3.85 -19.61 15.06
CA TYR A 624 -3.02 -20.79 15.24
C TYR A 624 -1.92 -20.81 14.17
N ARG A 625 -0.76 -21.38 14.48
CA ARG A 625 0.33 -21.54 13.51
C ARG A 625 0.81 -22.98 13.50
N LEU A 626 0.70 -23.64 12.35
CA LEU A 626 1.39 -24.89 12.06
C LEU A 626 2.89 -24.60 11.95
N GLU A 627 3.69 -25.42 12.61
CA GLU A 627 5.15 -25.37 12.55
C GLU A 627 5.66 -26.79 12.27
N GLU A 628 6.29 -27.00 11.12
CA GLU A 628 6.95 -28.26 10.77
C GLU A 628 8.47 -28.05 10.77
N GLU A 629 9.13 -28.53 11.82
CA GLU A 629 10.53 -28.25 12.09
C GLU A 629 11.43 -29.44 11.75
N VAL A 630 12.56 -29.15 11.10
CA VAL A 630 13.62 -30.11 10.76
C VAL A 630 15.00 -29.49 11.02
N ASN A 631 16.01 -30.33 11.22
CA ASN A 631 17.40 -29.85 11.29
C ASN A 631 17.82 -29.21 9.97
N GLY A 632 18.66 -28.19 10.05
CA GLY A 632 19.28 -27.55 8.90
C GLY A 632 20.20 -28.48 8.12
N GLY A 633 20.50 -28.08 6.89
CA GLY A 633 21.12 -28.87 5.84
C GLY A 633 20.56 -28.44 4.49
N ASP A 634 20.74 -29.27 3.46
CA ASP A 634 20.07 -29.12 2.17
C ASP A 634 18.77 -29.95 2.19
N VAL A 635 17.62 -29.27 2.25
CA VAL A 635 16.32 -29.89 2.51
C VAL A 635 15.33 -29.48 1.43
N ARG A 636 14.45 -30.42 1.07
CA ARG A 636 13.27 -30.20 0.24
C ARG A 636 12.03 -30.27 1.10
N HIS A 637 11.22 -29.21 1.05
CA HIS A 637 9.87 -29.22 1.64
C HIS A 637 8.88 -29.33 0.50
N LEU A 638 8.03 -30.35 0.52
CA LEU A 638 7.03 -30.60 -0.51
C LEU A 638 5.67 -30.79 0.14
N HIS A 639 4.72 -29.93 -0.20
CA HIS A 639 3.41 -29.90 0.40
C HIS A 639 2.31 -29.83 -0.66
N VAL A 640 1.22 -30.55 -0.42
CA VAL A 640 -0.04 -30.38 -1.16
C VAL A 640 -1.10 -29.83 -0.22
N LEU A 641 -1.60 -28.66 -0.54
CA LEU A 641 -2.65 -27.93 0.15
C LEU A 641 -3.94 -28.11 -0.65
N SER A 642 -4.92 -28.80 -0.08
CA SER A 642 -6.20 -29.11 -0.73
C SER A 642 -7.35 -28.47 0.04
N ILE A 643 -8.17 -27.71 -0.69
CA ILE A 643 -9.38 -27.09 -0.16
C ILE A 643 -10.57 -28.01 -0.41
N ASP A 644 -11.39 -28.24 0.61
CA ASP A 644 -12.65 -29.02 0.56
C ASP A 644 -12.54 -30.39 -0.11
N GLY A 645 -11.37 -31.04 0.02
CA GLY A 645 -11.12 -32.36 -0.54
C GLY A 645 -10.89 -32.39 -2.06
N ALA A 646 -10.54 -31.24 -2.67
CA ALA A 646 -10.26 -31.14 -4.10
C ALA A 646 -9.12 -32.07 -4.59
N ALA A 647 -8.17 -32.43 -3.73
CA ALA A 647 -7.20 -33.51 -3.95
C ALA A 647 -7.66 -34.78 -3.21
N VAL A 648 -8.08 -35.78 -3.98
CA VAL A 648 -8.50 -37.10 -3.49
C VAL A 648 -7.29 -37.86 -2.95
N THR A 649 -6.19 -37.86 -3.70
CA THR A 649 -4.90 -38.40 -3.27
C THR A 649 -3.77 -37.46 -3.70
N ALA A 650 -2.71 -37.44 -2.91
CA ALA A 650 -1.42 -36.87 -3.29
C ALA A 650 -0.34 -37.89 -2.91
N THR A 651 0.46 -38.31 -3.88
CA THR A 651 1.48 -39.34 -3.69
C THR A 651 2.80 -38.83 -4.25
N ALA A 652 3.81 -38.82 -3.39
CA ALA A 652 5.16 -38.45 -3.77
C ALA A 652 5.88 -39.66 -4.37
N ALA A 653 6.55 -39.47 -5.50
CA ALA A 653 7.47 -40.48 -6.04
C ALA A 653 8.86 -40.37 -5.37
N ASN A 654 9.24 -39.16 -4.98
CA ASN A 654 10.44 -38.78 -4.25
C ASN A 654 10.19 -37.41 -3.58
N ASP A 655 11.21 -36.74 -3.09
CA ASP A 655 11.08 -35.44 -2.42
C ASP A 655 10.86 -34.25 -3.36
N SER A 656 10.95 -34.41 -4.68
CA SER A 656 10.72 -33.35 -5.68
C SER A 656 9.58 -33.64 -6.67
N THR A 657 8.92 -34.80 -6.57
CA THR A 657 7.91 -35.24 -7.55
C THR A 657 6.63 -35.70 -6.85
N VAL A 658 5.49 -35.13 -7.24
CA VAL A 658 4.17 -35.46 -6.72
C VAL A 658 3.17 -35.72 -7.84
N THR A 659 2.35 -36.76 -7.68
CA THR A 659 1.13 -36.97 -8.45
C THR A 659 -0.08 -36.72 -7.57
N VAL A 660 -1.00 -35.87 -8.04
CA VAL A 660 -2.25 -35.51 -7.38
C VAL A 660 -3.43 -36.01 -8.23
N GLN A 661 -4.32 -36.77 -7.60
CA GLN A 661 -5.61 -37.11 -8.19
C GLN A 661 -6.65 -36.07 -7.75
N LEU A 662 -7.17 -35.31 -8.70
CA LEU A 662 -8.17 -34.28 -8.42
C LEU A 662 -9.58 -34.88 -8.34
N ALA A 663 -10.45 -34.26 -7.55
CA ALA A 663 -11.84 -34.67 -7.37
C ALA A 663 -12.68 -34.60 -8.65
N ASN A 664 -12.25 -33.79 -9.63
CA ASN A 664 -12.86 -33.71 -10.96
C ASN A 664 -12.41 -34.83 -11.92
N GLY A 665 -11.60 -35.80 -11.45
CA GLY A 665 -11.13 -36.95 -12.22
C GLY A 665 -9.81 -36.73 -12.95
N LYS A 666 -9.30 -35.49 -13.04
CA LYS A 666 -8.01 -35.19 -13.67
C LYS A 666 -6.84 -35.66 -12.80
N THR A 667 -5.76 -36.09 -13.43
CA THR A 667 -4.49 -36.42 -12.76
C THR A 667 -3.45 -35.36 -13.11
N VAL A 668 -2.74 -34.85 -12.10
CA VAL A 668 -1.66 -33.88 -12.30
C VAL A 668 -0.39 -34.42 -11.67
N THR A 669 0.71 -34.44 -12.43
CA THR A 669 2.04 -34.75 -11.92
C THR A 669 2.92 -33.51 -12.05
N VAL A 670 3.61 -33.15 -10.97
CA VAL A 670 4.64 -32.11 -10.98
C VAL A 670 5.95 -32.74 -10.56
N ALA A 671 6.95 -32.68 -11.43
CA ALA A 671 8.32 -33.07 -11.14
C ALA A 671 9.18 -31.80 -11.09
N PHE A 672 9.37 -31.24 -9.90
CA PHE A 672 10.26 -30.10 -9.70
C PHE A 672 11.71 -30.53 -9.94
N ASP A 673 12.50 -29.66 -10.56
CA ASP A 673 13.94 -29.84 -10.63
C ASP A 673 14.49 -29.85 -9.21
N HIS A 674 15.22 -30.90 -8.85
CA HIS A 674 15.62 -31.09 -7.46
C HIS A 674 16.53 -29.95 -6.96
N ASP A 675 17.40 -29.39 -7.81
CA ASP A 675 18.48 -28.49 -7.40
C ASP A 675 18.34 -27.05 -7.89
N ASN A 676 17.61 -26.85 -8.98
CA ASN A 676 17.40 -25.57 -9.64
C ASN A 676 15.92 -25.22 -9.70
N VAL A 677 15.61 -23.94 -9.94
CA VAL A 677 14.24 -23.52 -10.25
C VAL A 677 13.80 -24.11 -11.58
N GLY A 678 12.57 -24.59 -11.63
CA GLY A 678 11.94 -25.21 -12.79
C GLY A 678 11.23 -26.52 -12.43
N ALA A 679 10.33 -26.95 -13.31
CA ALA A 679 9.59 -28.19 -13.15
C ALA A 679 9.08 -28.74 -14.48
N GLU A 680 8.76 -30.02 -14.52
CA GLU A 680 7.92 -30.64 -15.55
C GLU A 680 6.51 -30.86 -14.98
N LEU A 681 5.53 -30.16 -15.55
CA LEU A 681 4.12 -30.31 -15.20
C LEU A 681 3.43 -31.18 -16.25
N THR A 682 2.84 -32.30 -15.83
CA THR A 682 1.91 -33.07 -16.67
C THR A 682 0.50 -32.87 -16.14
N TYR A 683 -0.31 -32.06 -16.83
CA TYR A 683 -1.70 -31.82 -16.49
C TYR A 683 -2.60 -32.67 -17.40
N ASP A 684 -3.27 -33.67 -16.82
CA ASP A 684 -4.17 -34.58 -17.53
C ASP A 684 -3.53 -35.20 -18.80
N GLY A 685 -2.29 -35.65 -18.65
CA GLY A 685 -1.50 -36.25 -19.74
C GLY A 685 -0.81 -35.25 -20.68
N THR A 686 -1.02 -33.95 -20.52
CA THR A 686 -0.34 -32.91 -21.31
C THR A 686 0.91 -32.40 -20.57
N PRO A 687 2.13 -32.69 -21.05
CA PRO A 687 3.36 -32.19 -20.44
C PRO A 687 3.61 -30.72 -20.78
N THR A 688 4.22 -29.98 -19.85
CA THR A 688 4.64 -28.59 -19.99
C THR A 688 5.91 -28.40 -19.16
N THR A 689 7.00 -28.01 -19.83
CA THR A 689 8.25 -27.61 -19.17
C THR A 689 8.09 -26.20 -18.61
N LEU A 690 8.34 -26.04 -17.32
CA LEU A 690 8.28 -24.79 -16.58
C LEU A 690 9.71 -24.32 -16.34
N THR A 691 10.18 -23.37 -17.16
CA THR A 691 11.56 -22.88 -17.15
C THR A 691 11.77 -21.75 -16.13
N PRO A 692 13.02 -21.35 -15.80
CA PRO A 692 13.31 -20.20 -14.94
C PRO A 692 13.13 -18.89 -15.72
N THR A 693 11.92 -18.65 -16.21
CA THR A 693 11.53 -17.51 -17.02
C THR A 693 10.20 -16.96 -16.55
N VAL A 694 10.02 -15.64 -16.63
CA VAL A 694 8.81 -14.95 -16.20
C VAL A 694 8.00 -14.57 -17.43
N ASP A 695 6.85 -15.20 -17.62
CA ASP A 695 5.93 -14.86 -18.70
C ASP A 695 5.24 -13.51 -18.45
N VAL A 696 4.90 -12.83 -19.53
CA VAL A 696 4.00 -11.67 -19.48
C VAL A 696 2.57 -12.20 -19.40
N LEU A 697 1.91 -11.93 -18.28
CA LEU A 697 0.51 -12.31 -18.10
C LEU A 697 -0.43 -11.39 -18.89
N PRO A 698 -1.54 -11.91 -19.45
CA PRO A 698 -2.59 -11.11 -20.10
C PRO A 698 -3.18 -10.03 -19.19
N GLU A 699 -3.99 -9.12 -19.74
CA GLU A 699 -4.75 -8.14 -18.95
C GLU A 699 -6.04 -8.70 -18.35
#